data_AF-A0A3M7NEJ7-F1
#
_entry.id   AF-A0A3M7NEJ7-F1
#
_cell.length_a   1.000
_cell.length_b   1.000
_cell.length_c   1.000
_cell.angle_alpha   90.00
_cell.angle_beta   90.00
_cell.angle_gamma   90.00
#
_symmetry.space_group_name_H-M   'P 1'
#
loop_
_entity.id
_entity.type
_entity.pdbx_description
1 polymer ?
#
loop_
_entity_poly.entity_id
_entity_poly.type
_entity_poly.pdbx_seq_one_letter_code
_entity_poly.pdbx_strand_id
1 'polypeptide(L)'
;MFTFKNAIIFSGIALLSKVSAHGIVTGIVAGGEFYEGYQPYFGSLEDPPVVAGWSIPDDTNWGYVSDYTSPDIICHTGATPADTYVNVTAGDTVELQWSDWPEGHKGPMIDYLARCSNDDCTTVDKTTLLFNKIDEKGLIDGSVEPGTWAADEMRLNNNSWTTTIPSSIAPGKYVLRHETIALHQALNIDGAQNYPQCINLEISGSGTDSLSSGTLGTSLYHNTDPGLFINIYETLTNYTIPGPALYSGASDNTQPSVSASSSSQATTASASQTSSTSGETTASGSSYTWPAWPSSSESTVAPTSQESTAPASSGVFPSYANSTVVVSATRPAGIGPKPTRSSGTHPYYHYSQSTEVAVPTSPLIEIAASSAPTSVSTDQSTSPVPVSFTSTVTGRIGKPTDPTELAQLVDNACYYQKQARSLIRHGGNWRLLGIQNSLYHRTIAMLFSKRSTRTRVSTEGAIVAMGGYPLFLGSSDIQLGVNESLYDTSKVISSMVAGIVARVGPHKDIADLAKDSDVPVINALCDTYHPMQIVADFATLSQTLGRRASQLHGLKIAWVGDANNVLFDMCIGARKLGIHISVATPVGYEIPQAIRDEISAAPGDGTLRETNEPLEAVKSADVIVTDTWVSMGQEDETQKRLKAFAGYQVTEEMAKRGGANQDWKFMHCLPRHKEEVADDVFYGERSLVFPEAENRLWSAMSVLDAFVANAGVIDDAKQ
;
A
#
# COMPACT_ATOMS: atom_id res chain seq x y z
N MET A 1 -36.52 -43.19 15.40
CA MET A 1 -35.29 -44.00 15.48
C MET A 1 -34.50 -43.75 14.20
N PHE A 2 -33.28 -43.23 14.33
CA PHE A 2 -32.29 -42.89 13.29
C PHE A 2 -32.68 -41.99 12.10
N THR A 3 -32.13 -40.78 12.14
CA THR A 3 -32.09 -39.76 11.09
C THR A 3 -30.81 -39.92 10.25
N PHE A 4 -30.89 -39.77 8.92
CA PHE A 4 -29.69 -39.71 8.08
C PHE A 4 -28.98 -38.36 8.22
N LYS A 5 -27.65 -38.39 8.36
CA LYS A 5 -26.78 -37.21 8.26
C LYS A 5 -26.26 -37.08 6.83
N ASN A 6 -26.52 -35.95 6.18
CA ASN A 6 -25.73 -35.52 5.02
C ASN A 6 -24.62 -34.58 5.52
N ALA A 7 -23.35 -34.99 5.38
CA ALA A 7 -22.21 -34.11 5.61
C ALA A 7 -21.87 -33.39 4.30
N ILE A 8 -22.00 -32.08 4.27
CA ILE A 8 -21.50 -31.24 3.19
C ILE A 8 -20.04 -30.91 3.52
N ILE A 9 -19.11 -31.41 2.71
CA ILE A 9 -17.69 -31.07 2.81
C ILE A 9 -17.50 -29.73 2.11
N PHE A 10 -17.39 -28.65 2.89
CA PHE A 10 -16.87 -27.38 2.39
C PHE A 10 -15.34 -27.49 2.27
N SER A 11 -14.84 -27.53 1.04
CA SER A 11 -13.40 -27.33 0.78
C SER A 11 -13.09 -25.85 0.97
N GLY A 12 -12.67 -25.47 2.16
CA GLY A 12 -12.24 -24.11 2.46
C GLY A 12 -10.92 -23.80 1.75
N ILE A 13 -10.99 -23.06 0.64
CA ILE A 13 -9.81 -22.40 0.08
C ILE A 13 -9.46 -21.25 1.05
N ALA A 14 -8.50 -21.52 1.93
CA ALA A 14 -7.91 -20.48 2.74
C ALA A 14 -7.09 -19.56 1.83
N LEU A 15 -7.62 -18.37 1.52
CA LEU A 15 -6.76 -17.27 1.07
C LEU A 15 -5.86 -16.88 2.25
N LEU A 16 -4.70 -17.52 2.31
CA LEU A 16 -3.60 -17.09 3.16
C LEU A 16 -3.18 -15.69 2.68
N SER A 17 -3.51 -14.68 3.47
CA SER A 17 -2.90 -13.36 3.35
C SER A 17 -1.43 -13.49 3.73
N LYS A 18 -0.58 -13.90 2.76
CA LYS A 18 0.87 -13.77 2.91
C LYS A 18 1.16 -12.29 3.11
N VAL A 19 1.59 -11.93 4.31
CA VAL A 19 2.27 -10.64 4.53
C VAL A 19 3.54 -10.73 3.71
N SER A 20 3.66 -9.90 2.67
CA SER A 20 4.84 -9.89 1.81
C SER A 20 6.02 -9.43 2.65
N ALA A 21 7.04 -10.27 2.76
CA ALA A 21 8.38 -9.77 3.01
C ALA A 21 8.90 -9.30 1.64
N HIS A 22 9.33 -8.06 1.48
CA HIS A 22 10.10 -7.62 0.29
C HIS A 22 9.43 -7.82 -1.10
N GLY A 23 10.20 -7.52 -2.15
CA GLY A 23 9.69 -7.40 -3.52
C GLY A 23 10.52 -8.09 -4.59
N ILE A 24 9.89 -8.27 -5.75
CA ILE A 24 10.42 -8.92 -6.96
C ILE A 24 10.09 -8.08 -8.20
N VAL A 25 10.73 -8.36 -9.33
CA VAL A 25 10.32 -7.82 -10.64
C VAL A 25 9.08 -8.58 -11.13
N THR A 26 7.95 -7.90 -11.17
CA THR A 26 6.64 -8.47 -11.55
C THR A 26 6.31 -8.29 -13.03
N GLY A 27 6.94 -7.34 -13.71
CA GLY A 27 6.74 -7.07 -15.13
C GLY A 27 7.95 -6.38 -15.76
N ILE A 28 8.08 -6.53 -17.07
CA ILE A 28 9.11 -5.92 -17.90
C ILE A 28 8.43 -5.22 -19.07
N VAL A 29 8.73 -3.94 -19.32
CA VAL A 29 8.26 -3.21 -20.51
C VAL A 29 9.45 -2.87 -21.39
N ALA A 30 9.40 -3.31 -22.65
CA ALA A 30 10.42 -3.06 -23.65
C ALA A 30 9.79 -2.91 -25.04
N GLY A 31 10.27 -1.97 -25.85
CA GLY A 31 9.70 -1.70 -27.18
C GLY A 31 8.22 -1.28 -27.19
N GLY A 32 7.64 -0.95 -26.03
CA GLY A 32 6.21 -0.70 -25.84
C GLY A 32 5.36 -1.95 -25.58
N GLU A 33 5.97 -3.13 -25.50
CA GLU A 33 5.33 -4.39 -25.13
C GLU A 33 5.55 -4.72 -23.65
N PHE A 34 4.55 -5.31 -23.00
CA PHE A 34 4.64 -5.81 -21.63
C PHE A 34 4.90 -7.33 -21.61
N TYR A 35 5.86 -7.74 -20.81
CA TYR A 35 6.26 -9.11 -20.54
C TYR A 35 6.05 -9.39 -19.05
N GLU A 36 5.35 -10.47 -18.71
CA GLU A 36 5.13 -10.85 -17.31
C GLU A 36 6.44 -11.36 -16.68
N GLY A 37 6.75 -10.87 -15.47
CA GLY A 37 7.86 -11.37 -14.66
C GLY A 37 7.50 -12.66 -13.94
N TYR A 38 8.49 -13.41 -13.44
CA TYR A 38 8.19 -14.64 -12.69
C TYR A 38 7.48 -14.33 -11.37
N GLN A 39 6.33 -14.97 -11.15
CA GLN A 39 5.60 -14.88 -9.88
C GLN A 39 5.82 -16.16 -9.06
N PRO A 40 6.14 -16.06 -7.75
CA PRO A 40 6.36 -17.23 -6.89
C PRO A 40 5.21 -18.25 -6.85
N TYR A 41 3.97 -17.85 -7.16
CA TYR A 41 2.84 -18.78 -7.24
C TYR A 41 2.84 -19.65 -8.51
N PHE A 42 3.61 -19.31 -9.56
CA PHE A 42 3.70 -20.11 -10.80
C PHE A 42 4.20 -21.53 -10.52
N GLY A 43 5.17 -21.70 -9.61
CA GLY A 43 5.64 -23.03 -9.19
C GLY A 43 4.58 -23.93 -8.52
N SER A 44 3.37 -23.41 -8.27
CA SER A 44 2.22 -24.18 -7.76
C SER A 44 1.12 -24.43 -8.80
N LEU A 45 1.27 -23.94 -10.03
CA LEU A 45 0.32 -24.16 -11.13
C LEU A 45 0.63 -25.49 -11.85
N GLU A 46 -0.41 -26.16 -12.34
CA GLU A 46 -0.29 -27.37 -13.17
C GLU A 46 0.28 -27.05 -14.58
N ASP A 47 0.02 -25.83 -15.06
CA ASP A 47 0.46 -25.29 -16.35
C ASP A 47 0.82 -23.79 -16.15
N PRO A 48 2.06 -23.47 -15.71
CA PRO A 48 2.48 -22.09 -15.46
C PRO A 48 2.70 -21.31 -16.77
N PRO A 49 2.52 -19.98 -16.77
CA PRO A 49 2.82 -19.16 -17.94
C PRO A 49 4.31 -19.15 -18.25
N VAL A 50 4.64 -19.17 -19.54
CA VAL A 50 6.02 -19.03 -20.03
C VAL A 50 6.43 -17.56 -19.98
N VAL A 51 7.38 -17.24 -19.10
CA VAL A 51 7.84 -15.87 -18.80
C VAL A 51 9.34 -15.72 -19.06
N ALA A 52 9.80 -14.49 -19.31
CA ALA A 52 11.21 -14.18 -19.57
C ALA A 52 12.03 -13.93 -18.29
N GLY A 53 11.35 -13.72 -17.15
CA GLY A 53 11.97 -13.68 -15.83
C GLY A 53 12.31 -15.08 -15.33
N TRP A 54 13.48 -15.24 -14.71
CA TRP A 54 13.97 -16.50 -14.17
C TRP A 54 13.10 -16.98 -13.00
N SER A 55 12.88 -18.29 -12.89
CA SER A 55 12.08 -18.85 -11.79
C SER A 55 12.87 -18.84 -10.49
N ILE A 56 12.24 -18.51 -9.36
CA ILE A 56 12.86 -18.54 -8.01
C ILE A 56 12.13 -19.52 -7.05
N PRO A 57 12.13 -20.84 -7.35
CA PRO A 57 11.22 -21.81 -6.71
C PRO A 57 11.46 -21.99 -5.21
N ASP A 58 12.70 -21.82 -4.75
CA ASP A 58 13.07 -21.95 -3.33
C ASP A 58 12.74 -20.68 -2.52
N ASP A 59 12.37 -19.57 -3.18
CA ASP A 59 11.91 -18.35 -2.51
C ASP A 59 10.45 -18.48 -2.03
N THR A 60 10.27 -19.27 -0.99
CA THR A 60 8.94 -19.56 -0.41
C THR A 60 8.35 -18.38 0.38
N ASN A 61 9.20 -17.44 0.81
CA ASN A 61 8.90 -16.40 1.79
C ASN A 61 9.17 -14.97 1.30
N TRP A 62 9.56 -14.77 0.02
CA TRP A 62 9.92 -13.46 -0.54
C TRP A 62 11.13 -12.88 0.22
N GLY A 63 12.21 -13.67 0.20
CA GLY A 63 13.43 -13.47 0.97
C GLY A 63 14.43 -12.53 0.29
N TYR A 64 15.69 -12.66 0.72
CA TYR A 64 16.85 -11.97 0.14
C TYR A 64 18.05 -12.90 0.14
N VAL A 65 19.11 -12.53 -0.58
CA VAL A 65 20.41 -13.18 -0.49
C VAL A 65 21.37 -12.27 0.28
N SER A 66 22.06 -12.81 1.29
CA SER A 66 23.18 -12.14 1.98
C SER A 66 24.48 -12.96 2.01
N ASP A 67 24.44 -14.24 1.60
CA ASP A 67 25.64 -15.03 1.37
C ASP A 67 26.19 -14.75 -0.03
N TYR A 68 27.19 -13.85 -0.09
CA TYR A 68 27.90 -13.47 -1.31
C TYR A 68 28.71 -14.61 -1.94
N THR A 69 28.94 -15.72 -1.23
CA THR A 69 29.64 -16.90 -1.76
C THR A 69 28.70 -17.91 -2.40
N SER A 70 27.39 -17.83 -2.13
CA SER A 70 26.38 -18.70 -2.72
C SER A 70 26.12 -18.36 -4.19
N PRO A 71 25.94 -19.35 -5.09
CA PRO A 71 25.41 -19.14 -6.45
C PRO A 71 24.02 -18.47 -6.50
N ASP A 72 23.33 -18.31 -5.38
CA ASP A 72 22.06 -17.59 -5.32
C ASP A 72 22.22 -16.07 -5.46
N ILE A 73 23.39 -15.49 -5.16
CA ILE A 73 23.67 -14.05 -5.35
C ILE A 73 23.54 -13.63 -6.83
N ILE A 74 23.59 -14.60 -7.75
CA ILE A 74 23.55 -14.37 -9.19
C ILE A 74 22.13 -14.01 -9.66
N CYS A 75 21.12 -14.79 -9.28
CA CYS A 75 19.75 -14.67 -9.83
C CYS A 75 18.63 -14.98 -8.80
N HIS A 76 18.94 -14.94 -7.50
CA HIS A 76 18.15 -15.40 -6.36
C HIS A 76 18.25 -16.91 -6.03
N THR A 77 17.66 -17.23 -4.87
CA THR A 77 17.57 -18.56 -4.25
C THR A 77 16.93 -19.61 -5.16
N GLY A 78 17.69 -20.65 -5.47
CA GLY A 78 17.22 -21.77 -6.30
C GLY A 78 16.99 -21.42 -7.77
N ALA A 79 17.44 -20.23 -8.21
CA ALA A 79 16.96 -19.68 -9.47
C ALA A 79 17.34 -20.49 -10.71
N THR A 80 16.37 -20.68 -11.61
CA THR A 80 16.53 -21.41 -12.89
C THR A 80 16.25 -20.52 -14.10
N PRO A 81 16.91 -20.76 -15.25
CA PRO A 81 16.73 -19.94 -16.44
C PRO A 81 15.28 -19.92 -16.97
N ALA A 82 14.93 -18.80 -17.60
CA ALA A 82 13.64 -18.62 -18.25
C ALA A 82 13.55 -19.33 -19.61
N ASP A 83 12.34 -19.74 -20.01
CA ASP A 83 12.08 -20.48 -21.26
C ASP A 83 11.83 -19.57 -22.49
N THR A 84 11.72 -18.25 -22.30
CA THR A 84 11.53 -17.26 -23.39
C THR A 84 12.38 -16.00 -23.16
N TYR A 85 12.26 -15.01 -24.04
CA TYR A 85 13.09 -13.81 -24.12
C TYR A 85 12.23 -12.54 -24.23
N VAL A 86 12.73 -11.43 -23.68
CA VAL A 86 12.27 -10.07 -24.01
C VAL A 86 13.07 -9.59 -25.22
N ASN A 87 12.38 -9.13 -26.27
CA ASN A 87 13.03 -8.62 -27.48
C ASN A 87 13.38 -7.15 -27.32
N VAL A 88 14.64 -6.79 -27.58
CA VAL A 88 15.14 -5.40 -27.46
C VAL A 88 16.11 -5.05 -28.59
N THR A 89 16.27 -3.77 -28.89
CA THR A 89 17.37 -3.26 -29.73
C THR A 89 18.47 -2.70 -28.83
N ALA A 90 19.73 -2.85 -29.21
CA ALA A 90 20.84 -2.15 -28.57
C ALA A 90 20.62 -0.63 -28.71
N GLY A 91 20.51 0.07 -27.58
CA GLY A 91 20.11 1.47 -27.48
C GLY A 91 18.69 1.70 -26.95
N ASP A 92 17.85 0.66 -26.87
CA ASP A 92 16.50 0.75 -26.28
C ASP A 92 16.54 0.73 -24.75
N THR A 93 15.49 1.28 -24.14
CA THR A 93 15.23 1.20 -22.70
C THR A 93 14.40 -0.03 -22.34
N VAL A 94 14.70 -0.63 -21.19
CA VAL A 94 13.92 -1.68 -20.54
C VAL A 94 13.45 -1.17 -19.18
N GLU A 95 12.13 -1.07 -18.99
CA GLU A 95 11.52 -0.74 -17.70
C GLU A 95 11.22 -2.02 -16.93
N LEU A 96 11.64 -2.09 -15.67
CA LEU A 96 11.48 -3.23 -14.77
C LEU A 96 10.56 -2.82 -13.61
N GLN A 97 9.42 -3.48 -13.50
CA GLN A 97 8.31 -3.11 -12.63
C GLN A 97 8.30 -3.98 -11.37
N TRP A 98 8.66 -3.41 -10.23
CA TRP A 98 8.69 -4.11 -8.95
C TRP A 98 7.30 -4.21 -8.32
N SER A 99 7.10 -5.27 -7.53
CA SER A 99 6.09 -5.26 -6.47
C SER A 99 6.43 -4.20 -5.42
N ASP A 100 5.50 -3.90 -4.50
CA ASP A 100 5.67 -2.87 -3.47
C ASP A 100 7.03 -2.94 -2.73
N TRP A 101 7.79 -1.85 -2.80
CA TRP A 101 9.09 -1.71 -2.14
C TRP A 101 8.99 -0.90 -0.83
N PRO A 102 9.52 -1.36 0.32
CA PRO A 102 9.41 -0.64 1.58
C PRO A 102 10.18 0.69 1.61
N GLU A 103 9.61 1.72 2.25
CA GLU A 103 10.19 3.06 2.34
C GLU A 103 11.53 3.12 3.09
N GLY A 104 11.70 2.26 4.11
CA GLY A 104 12.95 2.10 4.88
C GLY A 104 14.02 1.24 4.19
N HIS A 105 13.69 0.52 3.11
CA HIS A 105 14.63 -0.34 2.38
C HIS A 105 15.46 0.50 1.38
N LYS A 106 16.21 1.46 1.94
CA LYS A 106 17.16 2.32 1.22
C LYS A 106 18.27 1.48 0.57
N GLY A 107 18.66 1.84 -0.64
CA GLY A 107 19.66 1.07 -1.38
C GLY A 107 19.98 1.62 -2.77
N PRO A 108 21.09 1.19 -3.38
CA PRO A 108 21.34 1.38 -4.80
C PRO A 108 20.38 0.57 -5.66
N MET A 109 20.28 0.95 -6.93
CA MET A 109 19.73 0.15 -8.03
C MET A 109 20.87 -0.14 -8.99
N ILE A 110 21.02 -1.39 -9.43
CA ILE A 110 22.17 -1.82 -10.24
C ILE A 110 21.72 -2.83 -11.31
N ASP A 111 22.16 -2.61 -12.55
CA ASP A 111 21.89 -3.51 -13.67
C ASP A 111 23.19 -4.07 -14.27
N TYR A 112 23.16 -5.36 -14.59
CA TYR A 112 24.26 -6.08 -15.19
C TYR A 112 23.80 -6.84 -16.43
N LEU A 113 24.64 -6.88 -17.47
CA LEU A 113 24.41 -7.67 -18.67
C LEU A 113 25.51 -8.73 -18.82
N ALA A 114 25.10 -9.97 -19.10
CA ALA A 114 26.01 -11.08 -19.38
C ALA A 114 25.58 -11.79 -20.67
N ARG A 115 26.53 -12.09 -21.57
CA ARG A 115 26.21 -12.85 -22.80
C ARG A 115 26.06 -14.33 -22.50
N CYS A 116 25.03 -14.96 -23.05
CA CYS A 116 24.80 -16.39 -22.91
C CYS A 116 25.72 -17.19 -23.82
N SER A 117 26.33 -18.24 -23.27
CA SER A 117 27.15 -19.18 -24.04
C SER A 117 26.31 -19.86 -25.12
N ASN A 118 26.89 -20.07 -26.31
CA ASN A 118 26.22 -20.67 -27.46
C ASN A 118 24.96 -19.94 -27.97
N ASP A 119 24.73 -18.68 -27.54
CA ASP A 119 23.56 -17.87 -27.91
C ASP A 119 22.21 -18.47 -27.45
N ASP A 120 22.23 -19.20 -26.33
CA ASP A 120 21.04 -19.70 -25.63
C ASP A 120 21.13 -19.44 -24.12
N CYS A 121 20.14 -18.73 -23.58
CA CYS A 121 19.99 -18.48 -22.15
C CYS A 121 19.05 -19.50 -21.47
N THR A 122 18.21 -20.24 -22.21
CA THR A 122 17.22 -21.17 -21.61
C THR A 122 17.87 -22.35 -20.90
N THR A 123 19.12 -22.68 -21.24
CA THR A 123 19.89 -23.77 -20.63
C THR A 123 21.21 -23.33 -19.98
N VAL A 124 21.41 -22.02 -19.78
CA VAL A 124 22.70 -21.47 -19.33
C VAL A 124 23.00 -21.77 -17.87
N ASP A 125 24.22 -22.20 -17.57
CA ASP A 125 24.72 -22.30 -16.20
C ASP A 125 25.03 -20.89 -15.66
N LYS A 126 24.21 -20.42 -14.70
CA LYS A 126 24.35 -19.09 -14.09
C LYS A 126 25.74 -18.83 -13.49
N THR A 127 26.47 -19.87 -13.08
CA THR A 127 27.82 -19.73 -12.52
C THR A 127 28.90 -19.44 -13.57
N THR A 128 28.59 -19.60 -14.85
CA THR A 128 29.50 -19.32 -15.98
C THR A 128 29.31 -17.95 -16.61
N LEU A 129 28.27 -17.21 -16.21
CA LEU A 129 27.94 -15.89 -16.75
C LEU A 129 28.97 -14.83 -16.32
N LEU A 130 29.43 -14.05 -17.28
CA LEU A 130 30.34 -12.91 -17.09
C LEU A 130 29.54 -11.60 -17.17
N PHE A 131 29.21 -11.07 -15.99
CA PHE A 131 28.42 -9.86 -15.84
C PHE A 131 29.26 -8.59 -16.00
N ASN A 132 28.75 -7.66 -16.79
CA ASN A 132 29.24 -6.29 -16.91
C ASN A 132 28.16 -5.36 -16.37
N LYS A 133 28.52 -4.48 -15.44
CA LYS A 133 27.60 -3.49 -14.88
C LYS A 133 27.26 -2.49 -15.98
N ILE A 134 26.01 -2.44 -16.42
CA ILE A 134 25.55 -1.53 -17.49
C ILE A 134 24.80 -0.31 -16.96
N ASP A 135 24.37 -0.36 -15.70
CA ASP A 135 23.71 0.74 -15.02
C ASP A 135 24.01 0.69 -13.52
N GLU A 136 24.12 1.86 -12.88
CA GLU A 136 24.12 1.98 -11.43
C GLU A 136 23.65 3.37 -10.96
N LYS A 137 22.92 3.38 -9.84
CA LYS A 137 22.64 4.61 -9.09
C LYS A 137 22.58 4.29 -7.59
N GLY A 138 23.12 5.19 -6.78
CA GLY A 138 23.31 4.97 -5.34
C GLY A 138 22.54 5.97 -4.48
N LEU A 139 23.25 6.56 -3.51
CA LEU A 139 22.80 7.70 -2.74
C LEU A 139 22.62 8.93 -3.66
N ILE A 140 21.46 9.59 -3.55
CA ILE A 140 21.12 10.81 -4.31
C ILE A 140 21.36 12.05 -3.44
N ASP A 141 20.91 12.01 -2.19
CA ASP A 141 21.14 13.05 -1.18
C ASP A 141 21.29 12.38 0.20
N GLY A 142 22.45 12.54 0.83
CA GLY A 142 22.72 12.05 2.20
C GLY A 142 22.80 13.15 3.25
N SER A 143 22.36 14.37 2.94
CA SER A 143 22.41 15.54 3.85
C SER A 143 21.48 15.42 5.06
N VAL A 144 20.50 14.52 5.02
CA VAL A 144 19.60 14.16 6.13
C VAL A 144 19.46 12.65 6.14
N GLU A 145 19.78 12.00 7.26
CA GLU A 145 19.63 10.55 7.43
C GLU A 145 18.15 10.08 7.32
N PRO A 146 17.87 8.90 6.73
CA PRO A 146 18.84 7.94 6.17
C PRO A 146 19.26 8.25 4.72
N GLY A 147 18.91 9.42 4.19
CA GLY A 147 19.16 9.84 2.81
C GLY A 147 18.04 9.49 1.83
N THR A 148 18.10 10.10 0.66
CA THR A 148 17.32 9.75 -0.54
C THR A 148 18.20 8.89 -1.44
N TRP A 149 17.68 7.74 -1.89
CA TRP A 149 18.43 6.72 -2.63
C TRP A 149 17.79 6.36 -3.96
N ALA A 150 18.51 5.67 -4.84
CA ALA A 150 17.96 5.14 -6.09
C ALA A 150 16.74 4.24 -5.88
N ALA A 151 16.67 3.47 -4.78
CA ALA A 151 15.48 2.71 -4.42
C ALA A 151 14.25 3.60 -4.09
N ASP A 152 14.45 4.83 -3.59
CA ASP A 152 13.36 5.80 -3.45
C ASP A 152 12.90 6.34 -4.80
N GLU A 153 13.82 6.58 -5.73
CA GLU A 153 13.50 7.01 -7.09
C GLU A 153 12.71 5.94 -7.85
N MET A 154 13.12 4.67 -7.75
CA MET A 154 12.35 3.51 -8.25
C MET A 154 10.93 3.48 -7.66
N ARG A 155 10.80 3.59 -6.33
CA ARG A 155 9.51 3.63 -5.63
C ARG A 155 8.63 4.81 -6.06
N LEU A 156 9.22 6.00 -6.24
CA LEU A 156 8.52 7.21 -6.70
C LEU A 156 8.12 7.12 -8.18
N ASN A 157 8.90 6.42 -9.00
CA ASN A 157 8.56 6.07 -10.39
C ASN A 157 7.57 4.90 -10.46
N ASN A 158 6.58 4.85 -9.56
CA ASN A 158 5.55 3.81 -9.49
C ASN A 158 6.10 2.38 -9.33
N ASN A 159 7.18 2.21 -8.55
CA ASN A 159 7.97 1.00 -8.42
C ASN A 159 8.65 0.53 -9.73
N SER A 160 8.84 1.40 -10.72
CA SER A 160 9.55 1.08 -11.96
C SER A 160 10.98 1.58 -11.95
N TRP A 161 11.89 0.79 -12.52
CA TRP A 161 13.26 1.19 -12.82
C TRP A 161 13.54 1.01 -14.31
N THR A 162 14.01 2.06 -14.98
CA THR A 162 14.32 2.01 -16.41
C THR A 162 15.83 1.96 -16.63
N THR A 163 16.32 0.85 -17.17
CA THR A 163 17.71 0.70 -17.60
C THR A 163 17.82 0.83 -19.13
N THR A 164 18.99 1.22 -19.65
CA THR A 164 19.22 1.35 -21.09
C THR A 164 20.21 0.30 -21.56
N ILE A 165 19.84 -0.48 -22.58
CA ILE A 165 20.74 -1.44 -23.19
C ILE A 165 21.80 -0.67 -24.00
N PRO A 166 23.11 -0.80 -23.72
CA PRO A 166 24.10 0.00 -24.40
C PRO A 166 24.09 -0.21 -25.93
N SER A 167 24.08 0.87 -26.71
CA SER A 167 24.02 0.81 -28.18
C SER A 167 25.24 0.15 -28.85
N SER A 168 26.32 -0.06 -28.07
CA SER A 168 27.51 -0.79 -28.48
C SER A 168 27.35 -2.32 -28.47
N ILE A 169 26.31 -2.87 -27.80
CA ILE A 169 26.13 -4.32 -27.64
C ILE A 169 25.81 -5.01 -28.96
N ALA A 170 26.55 -6.08 -29.26
CA ALA A 170 26.36 -6.92 -30.43
C ALA A 170 25.08 -7.77 -30.32
N PRO A 171 24.38 -8.03 -31.44
CA PRO A 171 23.22 -8.91 -31.44
C PRO A 171 23.48 -10.30 -30.84
N GLY A 172 22.43 -10.89 -30.27
CA GLY A 172 22.43 -12.22 -29.65
C GLY A 172 21.69 -12.26 -28.32
N LYS A 173 21.92 -13.32 -27.55
CA LYS A 173 21.14 -13.58 -26.32
C LYS A 173 21.94 -13.34 -25.04
N TYR A 174 21.28 -12.69 -24.08
CA TYR A 174 21.90 -12.18 -22.86
C TYR A 174 20.99 -12.41 -21.63
N VAL A 175 21.60 -12.46 -20.45
CA VAL A 175 20.90 -12.30 -19.17
C VAL A 175 21.08 -10.86 -18.70
N LEU A 176 19.98 -10.15 -18.51
CA LEU A 176 19.92 -8.95 -17.69
C LEU A 176 19.71 -9.38 -16.23
N ARG A 177 20.63 -9.00 -15.35
CA ARG A 177 20.53 -9.16 -13.90
C ARG A 177 20.29 -7.78 -13.30
N HIS A 178 19.09 -7.58 -12.78
CA HIS A 178 18.65 -6.36 -12.12
C HIS A 178 18.55 -6.58 -10.62
N GLU A 179 18.96 -5.61 -9.81
CA GLU A 179 18.77 -5.71 -8.36
C GLU A 179 18.66 -4.36 -7.65
N THR A 180 18.18 -4.44 -6.42
CA THR A 180 18.47 -3.47 -5.37
C THR A 180 19.12 -4.17 -4.17
N ILE A 181 19.83 -3.41 -3.35
CA ILE A 181 20.51 -3.90 -2.14
C ILE A 181 20.00 -3.07 -0.96
N ALA A 182 19.17 -3.64 -0.09
CA ALA A 182 18.63 -2.94 1.06
C ALA A 182 19.69 -2.81 2.19
N LEU A 183 20.00 -1.57 2.57
CA LEU A 183 21.10 -1.22 3.48
C LEU A 183 20.65 -0.96 4.93
N HIS A 184 19.36 -1.10 5.25
CA HIS A 184 18.79 -0.85 6.58
C HIS A 184 19.39 -1.72 7.72
N GLN A 185 20.10 -2.81 7.40
CA GLN A 185 20.88 -3.60 8.36
C GLN A 185 22.41 -3.58 8.10
N ALA A 186 22.89 -2.81 7.10
CA ALA A 186 24.29 -2.76 6.68
C ALA A 186 25.26 -2.13 7.70
N LEU A 187 24.75 -1.63 8.83
CA LEU A 187 25.56 -1.29 10.01
C LEU A 187 26.20 -2.53 10.69
N ASN A 188 25.85 -3.74 10.24
CA ASN A 188 26.47 -5.01 10.59
C ASN A 188 27.11 -5.63 9.34
N ILE A 189 28.24 -6.33 9.51
CA ILE A 189 28.78 -7.19 8.45
C ILE A 189 27.75 -8.26 8.07
N ASP A 190 27.66 -8.58 6.78
CA ASP A 190 26.64 -9.46 6.20
C ASP A 190 25.18 -9.00 6.40
N GLY A 191 24.98 -7.74 6.84
CA GLY A 191 23.65 -7.16 7.09
C GLY A 191 22.95 -6.60 5.85
N ALA A 192 23.67 -6.27 4.78
CA ALA A 192 23.08 -5.83 3.52
C ALA A 192 22.31 -6.99 2.84
N GLN A 193 21.14 -6.69 2.30
CA GLN A 193 20.22 -7.68 1.74
C GLN A 193 20.07 -7.47 0.23
N ASN A 194 20.45 -8.45 -0.58
CA ASN A 194 20.49 -8.33 -2.03
C ASN A 194 19.26 -8.99 -2.65
N TYR A 195 18.67 -8.34 -3.66
CA TYR A 195 17.44 -8.78 -4.33
C TYR A 195 17.66 -9.00 -5.85
N PRO A 196 18.56 -9.90 -6.27
CA PRO A 196 18.88 -10.12 -7.67
C PRO A 196 17.75 -10.85 -8.41
N GLN A 197 17.32 -10.27 -9.54
CA GLN A 197 16.32 -10.83 -10.46
C GLN A 197 16.94 -10.93 -11.85
N CYS A 198 16.80 -12.08 -12.51
CA CYS A 198 17.38 -12.32 -13.84
C CYS A 198 16.28 -12.41 -14.92
N ILE A 199 16.54 -11.80 -16.08
CA ILE A 199 15.65 -11.74 -17.23
C ILE A 199 16.44 -12.11 -18.49
N ASN A 200 15.88 -12.99 -19.32
CA ASN A 200 16.42 -13.32 -20.63
C ASN A 200 16.10 -12.22 -21.65
N LEU A 201 17.11 -11.68 -22.33
CA LEU A 201 16.97 -10.73 -23.43
C LEU A 201 17.47 -11.33 -24.76
N GLU A 202 16.73 -11.09 -25.85
CA GLU A 202 17.22 -11.26 -27.22
C GLU A 202 17.47 -9.86 -27.80
N ILE A 203 18.76 -9.52 -27.95
CA ILE A 203 19.21 -8.18 -28.35
C ILE A 203 19.47 -8.17 -29.85
N SER A 204 18.87 -7.20 -30.54
CA SER A 204 19.07 -6.90 -31.96
C SER A 204 19.82 -5.57 -32.14
N GLY A 205 20.20 -5.22 -33.37
CA GLY A 205 20.86 -3.94 -33.69
C GLY A 205 22.16 -4.09 -34.47
N SER A 206 23.05 -3.10 -34.34
CA SER A 206 24.29 -2.98 -35.11
C SER A 206 25.56 -2.81 -34.25
N GLY A 207 25.45 -2.98 -32.93
CA GLY A 207 26.59 -2.98 -32.02
C GLY A 207 27.57 -4.11 -32.31
N THR A 208 28.74 -4.06 -31.66
CA THR A 208 29.88 -4.96 -31.93
C THR A 208 30.56 -5.50 -30.67
N ASP A 209 30.27 -4.97 -29.47
CA ASP A 209 30.77 -5.55 -28.23
C ASP A 209 29.95 -6.77 -27.83
N SER A 210 30.61 -7.91 -27.69
CA SER A 210 29.98 -9.18 -27.32
C SER A 210 30.04 -9.48 -25.82
N LEU A 211 30.55 -8.56 -25.00
CA LEU A 211 30.80 -8.73 -23.56
C LEU A 211 31.63 -10.00 -23.25
N SER A 212 32.66 -10.24 -24.07
CA SER A 212 33.54 -11.42 -23.98
C SER A 212 34.40 -11.50 -22.70
N SER A 213 34.38 -10.45 -21.89
CA SER A 213 34.96 -10.35 -20.55
C SER A 213 33.93 -9.78 -19.59
N GLY A 214 34.07 -10.06 -18.29
CA GLY A 214 33.20 -9.53 -17.24
C GLY A 214 33.57 -10.13 -15.89
N THR A 215 32.69 -9.97 -14.90
CA THR A 215 32.85 -10.50 -13.53
C THR A 215 31.93 -11.69 -13.33
N LEU A 216 32.41 -12.79 -12.71
CA LEU A 216 31.54 -13.92 -12.35
C LEU A 216 30.51 -13.47 -11.31
N GLY A 217 29.29 -14.02 -11.39
CA GLY A 217 28.19 -13.64 -10.49
C GLY A 217 28.53 -13.75 -9.00
N THR A 218 29.23 -14.82 -8.59
CA THR A 218 29.73 -15.04 -7.22
C THR A 218 30.99 -14.23 -6.86
N SER A 219 31.39 -13.30 -7.71
CA SER A 219 32.50 -12.38 -7.50
C SER A 219 32.09 -10.92 -7.76
N LEU A 220 30.79 -10.67 -7.94
CA LEU A 220 30.24 -9.32 -8.05
C LEU A 220 30.42 -8.53 -6.76
N TYR A 221 30.37 -9.19 -5.60
CA TYR A 221 30.39 -8.54 -4.29
C TYR A 221 31.24 -9.30 -3.28
N HIS A 222 31.81 -8.56 -2.35
CA HIS A 222 32.42 -9.08 -1.13
C HIS A 222 31.75 -8.39 0.07
N ASN A 223 31.52 -9.12 1.17
CA ASN A 223 30.90 -8.54 2.36
C ASN A 223 31.69 -7.39 3.03
N THR A 224 32.95 -7.20 2.64
CA THR A 224 33.81 -6.08 3.04
C THR A 224 33.79 -4.90 2.06
N ASP A 225 33.00 -4.94 0.98
CA ASP A 225 32.91 -3.82 0.05
C ASP A 225 32.32 -2.58 0.78
N PRO A 226 32.87 -1.36 0.58
CA PRO A 226 32.45 -0.17 1.34
C PRO A 226 30.97 0.22 1.20
N GLY A 227 30.29 -0.25 0.15
CA GLY A 227 28.85 -0.05 -0.04
C GLY A 227 27.95 -1.06 0.68
N LEU A 228 28.51 -2.14 1.23
CA LEU A 228 27.77 -3.24 1.86
C LEU A 228 27.91 -3.28 3.39
N PHE A 229 28.93 -2.62 3.94
CA PHE A 229 29.06 -2.36 5.36
C PHE A 229 29.09 -0.83 5.60
N ILE A 230 27.90 -0.26 5.85
CA ILE A 230 27.67 1.19 5.94
C ILE A 230 26.56 1.51 6.95
N ASN A 231 26.77 2.52 7.79
CA ASN A 231 25.71 3.08 8.60
C ASN A 231 24.93 4.15 7.81
N ILE A 232 23.77 3.80 7.29
CA ILE A 232 22.90 4.76 6.59
C ILE A 232 22.16 5.71 7.54
N TYR A 233 22.17 5.46 8.86
CA TYR A 233 21.50 6.28 9.87
C TYR A 233 22.37 7.43 10.40
N GLU A 234 23.35 7.86 9.59
CA GLU A 234 24.21 9.03 9.79
C GLU A 234 24.21 9.85 8.49
N THR A 235 24.50 11.15 8.57
CA THR A 235 24.65 12.02 7.40
C THR A 235 25.78 11.51 6.48
N LEU A 236 25.43 11.12 5.24
CA LEU A 236 26.39 10.59 4.27
C LEU A 236 26.79 11.65 3.24
N THR A 237 28.10 11.91 3.13
CA THR A 237 28.65 12.83 2.11
C THR A 237 28.93 12.16 0.76
N ASN A 238 29.04 10.83 0.74
CA ASN A 238 29.21 10.03 -0.46
C ASN A 238 28.81 8.57 -0.18
N TYR A 239 28.49 7.82 -1.23
CA TYR A 239 28.27 6.37 -1.19
C TYR A 239 29.08 5.70 -2.31
N THR A 240 29.80 4.62 -1.98
CA THR A 240 30.50 3.80 -3.00
C THR A 240 29.58 2.65 -3.38
N ILE A 241 29.06 2.65 -4.60
CA ILE A 241 28.24 1.55 -5.12
C ILE A 241 29.13 0.30 -5.22
N PRO A 242 28.72 -0.86 -4.68
CA PRO A 242 29.57 -2.04 -4.62
C PRO A 242 29.75 -2.71 -6.00
N GLY A 243 30.73 -3.62 -6.05
CA GLY A 243 31.02 -4.44 -7.23
C GLY A 243 31.82 -3.78 -8.35
N PRO A 244 31.84 -4.36 -9.56
CA PRO A 244 32.76 -3.93 -10.62
C PRO A 244 32.42 -2.54 -11.15
N ALA A 245 33.39 -1.91 -11.81
CA ALA A 245 33.20 -0.61 -12.44
C ALA A 245 32.13 -0.66 -13.54
N LEU A 246 31.40 0.45 -13.71
CA LEU A 246 30.45 0.65 -14.80
C LEU A 246 31.11 0.44 -16.17
N TYR A 247 30.44 -0.30 -17.04
CA TYR A 247 30.86 -0.59 -18.41
C TYR A 247 31.02 0.71 -19.21
N SER A 248 32.12 0.84 -19.96
CA SER A 248 32.47 2.10 -20.64
C SER A 248 31.51 2.53 -21.76
N GLY A 249 30.58 1.66 -22.17
CA GLY A 249 29.51 1.99 -23.11
C GLY A 249 28.16 2.29 -22.46
N ALA A 250 28.06 2.23 -21.12
CA ALA A 250 26.84 2.60 -20.38
C ALA A 250 26.46 4.06 -20.64
N SER A 251 25.15 4.33 -20.64
CA SER A 251 24.59 5.68 -20.72
C SER A 251 24.38 6.28 -19.33
N ASP A 252 24.41 7.61 -19.22
CA ASP A 252 24.06 8.30 -17.97
C ASP A 252 22.63 7.98 -17.53
N ASN A 253 22.48 7.47 -16.31
CA ASN A 253 21.20 7.06 -15.77
C ASN A 253 20.34 8.25 -15.29
N THR A 254 19.63 8.84 -16.24
CA THR A 254 18.48 9.70 -15.97
C THR A 254 17.21 8.86 -16.00
N GLN A 255 16.68 8.49 -14.84
CA GLN A 255 15.37 7.85 -14.76
C GLN A 255 14.31 8.78 -15.36
N PRO A 256 13.33 8.24 -16.12
CA PRO A 256 12.29 9.06 -16.73
C PRO A 256 11.39 9.66 -15.65
N SER A 257 11.28 11.00 -15.62
CA SER A 257 10.27 11.67 -14.80
C SER A 257 8.87 11.28 -15.28
N VAL A 258 8.10 10.62 -14.41
CA VAL A 258 6.77 10.05 -14.69
C VAL A 258 5.92 10.89 -15.64
N SER A 259 5.92 10.47 -16.91
CA SER A 259 5.04 10.92 -17.97
C SER A 259 4.24 9.69 -18.40
N ALA A 260 2.92 9.74 -18.25
CA ALA A 260 2.07 8.55 -18.31
C ALA A 260 2.17 7.81 -19.66
N SER A 261 2.83 6.64 -19.64
CA SER A 261 2.72 5.64 -20.70
C SER A 261 1.27 5.15 -20.75
N SER A 262 0.53 5.54 -21.78
CA SER A 262 -0.87 5.17 -21.92
C SER A 262 -1.01 3.68 -22.20
N SER A 263 -1.72 2.96 -21.32
CA SER A 263 -2.08 1.56 -21.54
C SER A 263 -2.95 1.43 -22.81
N SER A 264 -2.37 0.93 -23.89
CA SER A 264 -3.10 0.73 -25.14
C SER A 264 -4.11 -0.41 -24.99
N GLN A 265 -5.40 -0.08 -24.93
CA GLN A 265 -6.47 -1.07 -24.99
C GLN A 265 -6.39 -1.88 -26.29
N ALA A 266 -6.62 -3.20 -26.18
CA ALA A 266 -6.66 -4.11 -27.31
C ALA A 266 -7.71 -3.67 -28.34
N THR A 267 -7.28 -3.40 -29.57
CA THR A 267 -8.17 -3.05 -30.69
C THR A 267 -8.64 -4.29 -31.43
N THR A 268 -9.88 -4.72 -31.17
CA THR A 268 -10.58 -5.66 -32.05
C THR A 268 -10.88 -4.98 -33.39
N ALA A 269 -10.42 -5.58 -34.49
CA ALA A 269 -10.58 -5.02 -35.82
C ALA A 269 -12.04 -5.02 -36.33
N SER A 270 -12.45 -3.96 -37.01
CA SER A 270 -13.47 -4.05 -38.07
C SER A 270 -13.43 -2.89 -39.08
N ALA A 271 -13.42 -3.29 -40.37
CA ALA A 271 -13.82 -2.60 -41.59
C ALA A 271 -13.83 -1.04 -41.70
N SER A 272 -12.86 -0.53 -42.46
CA SER A 272 -13.01 0.36 -43.62
C SER A 272 -14.19 1.37 -43.70
N GLN A 273 -13.85 2.67 -43.73
CA GLN A 273 -14.45 3.60 -44.71
C GLN A 273 -13.50 4.76 -45.08
N THR A 274 -13.53 5.17 -46.34
CA THR A 274 -12.66 6.17 -46.98
C THR A 274 -13.29 7.57 -47.06
N SER A 275 -12.44 8.61 -47.09
CA SER A 275 -12.64 10.04 -47.46
C SER A 275 -12.35 11.03 -46.31
N SER A 276 -11.85 12.26 -46.52
CA SER A 276 -11.08 12.85 -47.64
C SER A 276 -10.43 14.18 -47.18
N THR A 277 -9.32 14.57 -47.82
CA THR A 277 -8.50 15.78 -47.61
C THR A 277 -9.20 17.13 -47.35
N SER A 278 -8.74 17.86 -46.33
CA SER A 278 -8.44 19.32 -46.29
C SER A 278 -8.15 19.74 -44.82
N GLY A 279 -7.32 20.73 -44.48
CA GLY A 279 -6.38 21.57 -45.23
C GLY A 279 -5.50 22.38 -44.24
N GLU A 280 -4.33 22.87 -44.67
CA GLU A 280 -3.41 23.64 -43.82
C GLU A 280 -4.00 24.96 -43.31
N THR A 281 -3.69 25.36 -42.07
CA THR A 281 -3.39 26.78 -41.79
C THR A 281 -2.45 26.94 -40.59
N THR A 282 -1.50 27.86 -40.74
CA THR A 282 -0.43 28.20 -39.80
C THR A 282 -0.87 29.13 -38.66
N ALA A 283 -0.26 28.98 -37.47
CA ALA A 283 -0.14 30.06 -36.49
C ALA A 283 1.24 30.02 -35.79
N SER A 284 1.78 31.19 -35.46
CA SER A 284 3.20 31.40 -35.13
C SER A 284 3.56 31.17 -33.66
N GLY A 285 4.76 30.64 -33.41
CA GLY A 285 5.36 30.60 -32.07
C GLY A 285 5.76 31.99 -31.54
N SER A 286 5.91 32.08 -30.21
CA SER A 286 6.48 33.22 -29.50
C SER A 286 7.37 32.72 -28.37
N SER A 287 8.68 32.84 -28.54
CA SER A 287 9.68 32.41 -27.55
C SER A 287 9.95 33.50 -26.51
N TYR A 288 9.83 33.18 -25.23
CA TYR A 288 10.30 34.03 -24.13
C TYR A 288 11.62 33.51 -23.56
N THR A 289 12.68 34.31 -23.69
CA THR A 289 14.01 34.04 -23.12
C THR A 289 14.18 34.77 -21.78
N TRP A 290 14.59 34.05 -20.74
CA TRP A 290 15.04 34.64 -19.48
C TRP A 290 16.57 34.85 -19.47
N PRO A 291 17.10 35.94 -18.90
CA PRO A 291 18.53 36.23 -18.87
C PRO A 291 19.24 35.52 -17.70
N ALA A 292 20.39 34.90 -17.99
CA ALA A 292 21.30 34.37 -16.97
C ALA A 292 22.18 35.47 -16.33
N TRP A 293 22.59 35.27 -15.08
CA TRP A 293 23.60 36.06 -14.37
C TRP A 293 24.71 35.14 -13.80
N PRO A 294 25.93 35.67 -13.55
CA PRO A 294 27.14 34.90 -13.82
C PRO A 294 27.75 34.16 -12.63
N SER A 295 28.57 33.17 -12.95
CA SER A 295 29.46 32.46 -12.03
C SER A 295 30.69 33.29 -11.63
N SER A 296 31.14 33.10 -10.39
CA SER A 296 32.42 33.62 -9.88
C SER A 296 33.40 32.47 -9.64
N SER A 297 34.57 32.55 -10.29
CA SER A 297 35.70 31.64 -10.11
C SER A 297 36.59 32.04 -8.93
N GLU A 298 37.10 31.08 -8.18
CA GLU A 298 38.36 31.24 -7.44
C GLU A 298 39.14 29.91 -7.38
N SER A 299 40.44 29.97 -7.06
CA SER A 299 41.43 29.08 -7.68
C SER A 299 42.56 28.61 -6.77
N THR A 300 43.04 27.37 -7.01
CA THR A 300 44.30 26.74 -6.49
C THR A 300 44.31 26.49 -4.96
N VAL A 301 45.02 25.50 -4.38
CA VAL A 301 46.40 25.01 -4.59
C VAL A 301 46.53 23.53 -4.13
N ALA A 302 47.45 22.75 -4.73
CA ALA A 302 47.83 21.40 -4.28
C ALA A 302 49.04 21.40 -3.32
N PRO A 303 49.26 20.33 -2.53
CA PRO A 303 50.56 19.64 -2.64
C PRO A 303 50.49 18.11 -2.58
N THR A 304 51.67 17.47 -2.67
CA THR A 304 51.87 16.10 -3.18
C THR A 304 52.51 15.16 -2.14
N SER A 305 52.20 13.85 -2.25
CA SER A 305 52.99 12.66 -1.85
C SER A 305 53.47 12.46 -0.40
N GLN A 306 53.27 11.24 0.13
CA GLN A 306 54.36 10.26 0.27
C GLN A 306 53.87 8.80 0.45
N GLU A 307 54.78 7.85 0.21
CA GLU A 307 54.55 6.39 0.15
C GLU A 307 54.51 5.70 1.54
N SER A 308 53.96 4.48 1.63
CA SER A 308 54.78 3.30 2.00
C SER A 308 54.06 1.93 1.91
N THR A 309 54.69 1.03 1.15
CA THR A 309 54.87 -0.43 1.35
C THR A 309 53.87 -1.29 2.15
N ALA A 310 53.40 -2.37 1.50
CA ALA A 310 52.94 -3.62 2.15
C ALA A 310 54.09 -4.45 2.75
N PRO A 311 53.82 -5.55 3.49
CA PRO A 311 53.88 -6.87 2.84
C PRO A 311 52.83 -7.90 3.33
N ALA A 312 52.91 -9.13 2.78
CA ALA A 312 51.84 -10.14 2.71
C ALA A 312 52.05 -11.40 3.60
N SER A 313 51.35 -12.49 3.25
CA SER A 313 51.52 -13.92 3.66
C SER A 313 50.71 -14.41 4.88
N SER A 314 50.26 -15.68 5.00
CA SER A 314 50.08 -16.81 4.04
C SER A 314 49.44 -18.05 4.74
N GLY A 315 48.85 -18.99 3.96
CA GLY A 315 48.45 -20.35 4.40
C GLY A 315 46.96 -20.63 4.13
N VAL A 316 46.49 -21.48 3.19
CA VAL A 316 46.88 -22.81 2.67
C VAL A 316 46.46 -23.99 3.58
N PHE A 317 45.31 -24.60 3.25
CA PHE A 317 44.96 -26.05 3.06
C PHE A 317 45.56 -27.15 3.99
N PRO A 318 44.91 -28.33 4.20
CA PRO A 318 44.09 -29.15 3.26
C PRO A 318 42.73 -29.67 3.82
N SER A 319 41.70 -29.96 3.01
CA SER A 319 41.50 -31.08 2.05
C SER A 319 41.35 -32.49 2.67
N TYR A 320 40.20 -33.14 2.46
CA TYR A 320 40.06 -34.59 2.23
C TYR A 320 38.82 -34.86 1.36
N ALA A 321 38.85 -35.94 0.57
CA ALA A 321 37.93 -36.16 -0.56
C ALA A 321 37.17 -37.50 -0.50
N ASN A 322 36.02 -37.50 -1.19
CA ASN A 322 35.32 -38.62 -1.83
C ASN A 322 34.91 -39.88 -1.03
N SER A 323 33.64 -40.24 -1.19
CA SER A 323 33.26 -41.58 -1.70
C SER A 323 31.89 -41.57 -2.37
N THR A 324 31.79 -42.28 -3.50
CA THR A 324 30.62 -42.34 -4.40
C THR A 324 29.83 -43.63 -4.19
N VAL A 325 28.49 -43.61 -4.29
CA VAL A 325 27.66 -44.82 -4.48
C VAL A 325 26.55 -44.54 -5.51
N VAL A 326 26.24 -45.53 -6.35
CA VAL A 326 25.41 -45.41 -7.55
C VAL A 326 24.14 -46.26 -7.46
N VAL A 327 22.99 -45.59 -7.70
CA VAL A 327 21.74 -46.04 -8.37
C VAL A 327 21.18 -47.46 -8.15
N SER A 328 19.88 -47.51 -7.82
CA SER A 328 18.94 -48.44 -8.47
C SER A 328 17.51 -47.90 -8.47
N ALA A 329 16.81 -48.08 -9.59
CA ALA A 329 15.45 -47.59 -9.83
C ALA A 329 14.54 -48.75 -10.29
N THR A 330 13.23 -48.66 -10.02
CA THR A 330 12.25 -49.63 -10.55
C THR A 330 10.90 -48.98 -10.85
N ARG A 331 10.39 -49.19 -12.08
CA ARG A 331 8.99 -48.92 -12.52
C ARG A 331 8.26 -50.24 -12.73
N PRO A 332 6.91 -50.22 -12.75
CA PRO A 332 6.15 -50.50 -14.00
C PRO A 332 5.04 -49.43 -14.22
N ALA A 333 4.61 -49.00 -15.42
CA ALA A 333 4.00 -49.69 -16.58
C ALA A 333 2.65 -50.38 -16.24
N GLY A 334 1.50 -50.14 -16.90
CA GLY A 334 1.09 -49.29 -18.04
C GLY A 334 -0.39 -49.61 -18.42
N ILE A 335 -0.84 -49.27 -19.66
CA ILE A 335 -2.12 -49.66 -20.35
C ILE A 335 -3.26 -48.59 -20.37
N GLY A 336 -3.77 -48.26 -21.59
CA GLY A 336 -5.00 -47.48 -21.86
C GLY A 336 -6.23 -48.38 -22.18
N PRO A 337 -7.41 -47.90 -22.69
CA PRO A 337 -7.52 -47.04 -23.89
C PRO A 337 -8.74 -46.04 -23.95
N LYS A 338 -8.90 -45.33 -25.09
CA LYS A 338 -10.15 -44.68 -25.59
C LYS A 338 -10.92 -45.69 -26.49
N PRO A 339 -12.26 -45.60 -26.80
CA PRO A 339 -12.90 -44.42 -27.44
C PRO A 339 -14.46 -44.21 -27.32
N THR A 340 -14.99 -43.26 -28.12
CA THR A 340 -16.37 -43.12 -28.73
C THR A 340 -17.65 -42.69 -27.97
N ARG A 341 -17.93 -41.37 -28.01
CA ARG A 341 -19.06 -40.65 -28.68
C ARG A 341 -20.52 -41.21 -28.70
N SER A 342 -21.42 -40.57 -27.93
CA SER A 342 -22.86 -40.25 -28.25
C SER A 342 -23.45 -39.35 -27.11
N SER A 343 -24.65 -38.73 -27.11
CA SER A 343 -25.51 -38.09 -28.16
C SER A 343 -26.80 -37.46 -27.54
N GLY A 344 -27.11 -36.17 -27.75
CA GLY A 344 -28.41 -35.54 -27.39
C GLY A 344 -28.32 -34.07 -26.93
N THR A 345 -28.53 -33.06 -27.79
CA THR A 345 -29.83 -32.39 -28.10
C THR A 345 -30.47 -31.58 -26.95
N HIS A 346 -30.18 -30.28 -26.90
CA HIS A 346 -31.03 -29.28 -26.24
C HIS A 346 -31.90 -28.55 -27.28
N PRO A 347 -33.23 -28.45 -27.12
CA PRO A 347 -34.09 -27.64 -27.99
C PRO A 347 -34.20 -26.18 -27.50
N TYR A 348 -34.08 -25.25 -28.45
CA TYR A 348 -34.57 -23.88 -28.32
C TYR A 348 -36.10 -23.83 -28.42
N TYR A 349 -36.72 -22.85 -27.75
CA TYR A 349 -37.96 -22.10 -28.08
C TYR A 349 -38.41 -21.37 -26.80
N HIS A 350 -39.10 -20.22 -26.80
CA HIS A 350 -39.38 -19.16 -27.77
C HIS A 350 -39.79 -17.94 -26.91
N TYR A 351 -39.66 -16.70 -27.40
CA TYR A 351 -40.54 -15.62 -26.93
C TYR A 351 -41.07 -14.84 -28.14
N SER A 352 -42.37 -14.56 -28.15
CA SER A 352 -43.10 -14.03 -29.30
C SER A 352 -43.45 -12.55 -29.14
N GLN A 353 -43.60 -11.89 -30.30
CA GLN A 353 -44.22 -10.58 -30.52
C GLN A 353 -45.67 -10.55 -29.97
N SER A 354 -46.42 -9.44 -29.78
CA SER A 354 -46.34 -7.98 -30.06
C SER A 354 -47.40 -7.28 -29.15
N THR A 355 -47.53 -5.96 -28.95
CA THR A 355 -47.96 -4.90 -29.91
C THR A 355 -47.82 -3.47 -29.31
N GLU A 356 -47.95 -2.47 -30.18
CA GLU A 356 -47.83 -1.00 -29.98
C GLU A 356 -48.88 -0.35 -29.04
N VAL A 357 -48.55 0.83 -28.47
CA VAL A 357 -49.44 2.02 -28.36
C VAL A 357 -48.60 3.31 -28.49
N ALA A 358 -49.16 4.36 -29.09
CA ALA A 358 -48.49 5.60 -29.48
C ALA A 358 -48.48 6.75 -28.44
N VAL A 359 -47.68 7.78 -28.73
CA VAL A 359 -47.50 9.04 -27.98
C VAL A 359 -48.63 10.06 -28.25
N PRO A 360 -49.05 10.84 -27.23
CA PRO A 360 -49.65 12.16 -27.42
C PRO A 360 -48.81 13.31 -26.83
N THR A 361 -48.91 14.50 -27.43
CA THR A 361 -48.15 15.73 -27.12
C THR A 361 -49.03 16.88 -26.59
N SER A 362 -48.41 17.85 -25.92
CA SER A 362 -48.87 19.26 -25.71
C SER A 362 -49.93 19.51 -24.61
N PRO A 363 -50.16 20.77 -24.14
CA PRO A 363 -49.51 22.06 -24.46
C PRO A 363 -49.02 22.91 -23.25
N LEU A 364 -48.41 24.08 -23.55
CA LEU A 364 -48.19 25.22 -22.64
C LEU A 364 -49.36 26.25 -22.73
N ILE A 365 -49.61 27.04 -21.67
CA ILE A 365 -49.81 28.54 -21.64
C ILE A 365 -50.36 29.04 -20.27
N GLU A 366 -50.12 30.32 -20.00
CA GLU A 366 -50.19 31.12 -18.74
C GLU A 366 -51.59 31.47 -18.19
N ILE A 367 -51.62 32.08 -16.97
CA ILE A 367 -52.45 33.22 -16.46
C ILE A 367 -52.34 33.25 -14.91
N ALA A 368 -52.22 34.36 -14.16
CA ALA A 368 -51.88 35.77 -14.42
C ALA A 368 -51.44 36.49 -13.10
N ALA A 369 -51.00 37.75 -13.19
CA ALA A 369 -50.45 38.54 -12.08
C ALA A 369 -51.44 39.53 -11.41
N SER A 370 -51.13 39.95 -10.18
CA SER A 370 -51.64 41.14 -9.47
C SER A 370 -50.79 41.38 -8.21
N SER A 371 -50.35 42.57 -7.82
CA SER A 371 -50.37 43.90 -8.44
C SER A 371 -49.24 44.76 -7.84
N ALA A 372 -48.76 45.79 -8.57
CA ALA A 372 -47.69 46.70 -8.14
C ALA A 372 -48.24 47.92 -7.35
N PRO A 373 -47.37 48.78 -6.76
CA PRO A 373 -46.80 49.85 -7.59
C PRO A 373 -45.33 50.25 -7.32
N THR A 374 -44.70 50.71 -8.42
CA THR A 374 -43.71 51.79 -8.56
C THR A 374 -43.88 52.98 -7.57
N SER A 375 -42.90 53.82 -7.20
CA SER A 375 -41.56 54.16 -7.80
C SER A 375 -40.77 55.17 -6.93
N VAL A 376 -39.51 55.46 -7.33
CA VAL A 376 -38.70 56.69 -7.11
C VAL A 376 -37.60 56.69 -6.01
N SER A 377 -36.39 56.35 -6.47
CA SER A 377 -35.07 57.03 -6.37
C SER A 377 -34.29 57.34 -5.06
N THR A 378 -32.98 57.10 -5.21
CA THR A 378 -31.78 57.86 -4.74
C THR A 378 -31.30 57.77 -3.29
N ASP A 379 -30.04 57.32 -3.18
CA ASP A 379 -29.02 57.56 -2.16
C ASP A 379 -29.37 57.43 -0.67
N GLN A 380 -28.87 56.36 -0.07
CA GLN A 380 -27.66 56.51 0.76
C GLN A 380 -26.82 55.23 0.81
N SER A 381 -25.50 55.39 0.67
CA SER A 381 -24.52 54.35 0.93
C SER A 381 -24.42 54.08 2.43
N THR A 382 -25.03 53.00 2.90
CA THR A 382 -24.72 52.37 4.18
C THR A 382 -24.27 50.92 3.94
N SER A 383 -22.96 50.70 3.91
CA SER A 383 -22.38 49.37 3.82
C SER A 383 -22.71 48.56 5.08
N PRO A 384 -23.35 47.37 4.98
CA PRO A 384 -23.38 46.43 6.09
C PRO A 384 -22.05 45.65 6.10
N VAL A 385 -21.11 46.12 6.91
CA VAL A 385 -19.88 45.40 7.27
C VAL A 385 -19.81 45.37 8.81
N PRO A 386 -19.49 44.24 9.47
CA PRO A 386 -19.59 42.84 9.05
C PRO A 386 -20.47 42.01 10.02
N VAL A 387 -20.99 40.86 9.58
CA VAL A 387 -21.36 39.78 10.52
C VAL A 387 -20.19 38.80 10.58
N SER A 388 -19.33 38.98 11.58
CA SER A 388 -18.22 38.08 11.87
C SER A 388 -18.76 36.72 12.35
N PHE A 389 -18.62 35.67 11.54
CA PHE A 389 -18.75 34.30 12.00
C PHE A 389 -17.37 33.73 12.33
N THR A 390 -16.94 33.99 13.58
CA THR A 390 -15.85 33.24 14.20
C THR A 390 -16.36 31.90 14.72
N SER A 391 -15.65 30.83 14.38
CA SER A 391 -15.85 29.41 14.77
C SER A 391 -16.88 28.59 13.98
N THR A 392 -16.37 27.47 13.44
CA THR A 392 -17.09 26.20 13.13
C THR A 392 -17.88 26.07 11.81
N VAL A 393 -17.27 26.47 10.70
CA VAL A 393 -17.35 25.71 9.43
C VAL A 393 -15.90 25.41 9.02
N THR A 394 -15.63 24.28 8.35
CA THR A 394 -14.28 23.73 8.05
C THR A 394 -13.40 23.45 9.29
N GLY A 395 -13.57 22.28 9.91
CA GLY A 395 -12.69 21.85 11.03
C GLY A 395 -13.25 20.79 12.00
N ARG A 396 -14.24 19.98 11.60
CA ARG A 396 -14.99 19.11 12.52
C ARG A 396 -14.52 17.65 12.60
N ILE A 397 -13.32 17.32 12.09
CA ILE A 397 -12.77 15.94 12.18
C ILE A 397 -11.30 16.01 12.62
N GLY A 398 -11.06 15.64 13.88
CA GLY A 398 -9.78 15.79 14.59
C GLY A 398 -9.93 16.07 16.10
N LYS A 399 -11.11 16.54 16.55
CA LYS A 399 -11.49 16.56 17.96
C LYS A 399 -12.90 15.99 18.10
N PRO A 400 -13.12 14.93 18.90
CA PRO A 400 -14.43 14.30 18.92
C PRO A 400 -15.50 15.23 19.51
N THR A 401 -16.67 15.06 18.89
CA THR A 401 -17.96 15.73 19.07
C THR A 401 -18.52 15.67 20.50
N ASP A 402 -19.65 16.32 20.77
CA ASP A 402 -20.39 16.18 22.04
C ASP A 402 -20.54 14.69 22.43
N PRO A 403 -20.46 14.29 23.71
CA PRO A 403 -20.70 12.91 24.13
C PRO A 403 -21.96 12.28 23.50
N THR A 404 -23.01 13.09 23.32
CA THR A 404 -24.27 12.74 22.65
C THR A 404 -24.06 12.45 21.16
N GLU A 405 -23.32 13.31 20.45
CA GLU A 405 -23.02 13.16 19.02
C GLU A 405 -22.17 11.90 18.76
N LEU A 406 -21.17 11.58 19.60
CA LEU A 406 -20.40 10.32 19.48
C LEU A 406 -21.28 9.09 19.76
N ALA A 407 -22.08 9.13 20.83
CA ALA A 407 -23.01 8.05 21.14
C ALA A 407 -24.00 7.79 19.99
N GLN A 408 -24.47 8.85 19.34
CA GLN A 408 -25.40 8.76 18.21
C GLN A 408 -24.77 8.12 16.97
N LEU A 409 -23.52 8.46 16.62
CA LEU A 409 -22.80 7.81 15.51
C LEU A 409 -22.63 6.31 15.75
N VAL A 410 -22.34 5.91 16.99
CA VAL A 410 -22.21 4.50 17.38
C VAL A 410 -23.56 3.76 17.31
N ASP A 411 -24.63 4.36 17.84
CA ASP A 411 -25.97 3.77 17.81
C ASP A 411 -26.53 3.68 16.37
N ASN A 412 -26.26 4.67 15.51
CA ASN A 412 -26.63 4.66 14.10
C ASN A 412 -25.88 3.56 13.32
N ALA A 413 -24.56 3.40 13.53
CA ALA A 413 -23.80 2.28 12.96
C ALA A 413 -24.38 0.92 13.35
N CYS A 414 -24.76 0.74 14.63
CA CYS A 414 -25.43 -0.47 15.10
C CYS A 414 -26.80 -0.69 14.44
N TYR A 415 -27.57 0.38 14.23
CA TYR A 415 -28.87 0.32 13.54
C TYR A 415 -28.71 -0.13 12.08
N TYR A 416 -27.77 0.45 11.32
CA TYR A 416 -27.55 0.10 9.91
C TYR A 416 -27.11 -1.37 9.74
N GLN A 417 -26.19 -1.88 10.57
CA GLN A 417 -25.85 -3.30 10.57
C GLN A 417 -27.07 -4.18 10.83
N LYS A 418 -27.86 -3.86 11.87
CA LYS A 418 -29.04 -4.64 12.28
C LYS A 418 -30.07 -4.69 11.16
N GLN A 419 -30.28 -3.58 10.45
CA GLN A 419 -31.19 -3.48 9.33
C GLN A 419 -30.68 -4.31 8.13
N ALA A 420 -29.41 -4.16 7.72
CA ALA A 420 -28.79 -4.97 6.67
C ALA A 420 -28.90 -6.49 6.94
N ARG A 421 -28.51 -6.92 8.14
CA ARG A 421 -28.57 -8.33 8.56
C ARG A 421 -30.01 -8.86 8.59
N SER A 422 -31.00 -8.01 8.85
CA SER A 422 -32.42 -8.38 8.73
C SER A 422 -32.82 -8.66 7.29
N LEU A 423 -32.50 -7.75 6.37
CA LEU A 423 -32.84 -7.84 4.95
C LEU A 423 -32.20 -9.06 4.28
N ILE A 424 -30.91 -9.31 4.54
CA ILE A 424 -30.17 -10.46 4.01
C ILE A 424 -30.82 -11.79 4.44
N ARG A 425 -31.23 -11.92 5.71
CA ARG A 425 -31.91 -13.13 6.21
C ARG A 425 -33.27 -13.39 5.55
N HIS A 426 -33.89 -12.38 4.96
CA HIS A 426 -35.16 -12.49 4.24
C HIS A 426 -34.99 -12.55 2.71
N GLY A 427 -33.77 -12.82 2.22
CA GLY A 427 -33.47 -12.93 0.79
C GLY A 427 -33.43 -11.58 0.04
N GLY A 428 -33.37 -10.47 0.80
CA GLY A 428 -33.18 -9.13 0.26
C GLY A 428 -31.71 -8.80 -0.05
N ASN A 429 -31.51 -7.67 -0.70
CA ASN A 429 -30.20 -7.06 -0.96
C ASN A 429 -29.85 -6.01 0.12
N TRP A 430 -28.67 -5.39 0.03
CA TRP A 430 -28.18 -4.32 0.92
C TRP A 430 -28.96 -2.98 0.84
N ARG A 431 -30.25 -2.99 0.48
CA ARG A 431 -31.08 -1.78 0.42
C ARG A 431 -31.49 -1.31 1.80
N LEU A 432 -30.63 -0.50 2.43
CA LEU A 432 -30.91 0.11 3.71
C LEU A 432 -32.05 1.13 3.61
N LEU A 433 -33.20 0.77 4.15
CA LEU A 433 -34.38 1.62 4.22
C LEU A 433 -34.03 2.91 5.00
N GLY A 434 -34.23 4.06 4.35
CA GLY A 434 -33.86 5.37 4.88
C GLY A 434 -32.63 5.98 4.19
N ILE A 435 -31.51 5.22 4.09
CA ILE A 435 -30.22 5.77 3.62
C ILE A 435 -29.73 5.23 2.26
N GLN A 436 -30.39 4.24 1.66
CA GLN A 436 -30.05 3.63 0.35
C GLN A 436 -29.81 4.61 -0.82
N ASN A 437 -30.34 5.84 -0.73
CA ASN A 437 -30.20 6.90 -1.72
C ASN A 437 -29.73 8.22 -1.10
N SER A 438 -29.21 8.23 0.15
CA SER A 438 -28.83 9.48 0.83
C SER A 438 -27.61 10.17 0.19
N LEU A 439 -26.80 9.41 -0.56
CA LEU A 439 -25.73 9.90 -1.43
C LEU A 439 -26.04 9.73 -2.93
N TYR A 440 -27.31 9.57 -3.33
CA TYR A 440 -27.67 9.36 -4.73
C TYR A 440 -27.14 10.47 -5.66
N HIS A 441 -26.41 10.06 -6.71
CA HIS A 441 -25.65 10.94 -7.62
C HIS A 441 -24.57 11.83 -6.98
N ARG A 442 -24.11 11.53 -5.75
CA ARG A 442 -22.99 12.21 -5.12
C ARG A 442 -21.69 11.44 -5.30
N THR A 443 -20.67 12.09 -5.86
CA THR A 443 -19.29 11.59 -5.86
C THR A 443 -18.63 11.91 -4.52
N ILE A 444 -17.91 10.94 -3.95
CA ILE A 444 -17.08 11.12 -2.76
C ILE A 444 -15.63 10.81 -3.14
N ALA A 445 -14.73 11.78 -3.01
CA ALA A 445 -13.30 11.55 -3.25
C ALA A 445 -12.68 10.79 -2.08
N MET A 446 -11.82 9.81 -2.37
CA MET A 446 -11.07 9.08 -1.35
C MET A 446 -9.56 9.26 -1.57
N LEU A 447 -8.91 10.14 -0.82
CA LEU A 447 -7.51 10.53 -1.03
C LEU A 447 -6.59 9.70 -0.13
N PHE A 448 -5.78 8.80 -0.68
CA PHE A 448 -5.00 7.82 0.11
C PHE A 448 -3.50 7.93 -0.18
N SER A 449 -2.76 8.63 0.69
CA SER A 449 -1.29 8.71 0.65
C SER A 449 -0.59 7.37 0.95
N LYS A 450 -1.24 6.49 1.72
CA LYS A 450 -0.78 5.12 2.02
C LYS A 450 -1.90 4.12 1.71
N ARG A 451 -1.58 2.98 1.07
CA ARG A 451 -2.51 1.89 0.75
C ARG A 451 -3.21 1.34 2.00
N SER A 452 -4.53 1.14 1.97
CA SER A 452 -5.29 0.46 3.04
C SER A 452 -6.43 -0.38 2.46
N THR A 453 -6.38 -1.69 2.65
CA THR A 453 -7.45 -2.61 2.23
C THR A 453 -8.73 -2.36 3.03
N ARG A 454 -8.64 -2.36 4.37
CA ARG A 454 -9.81 -2.29 5.27
C ARG A 454 -10.57 -0.98 5.09
N THR A 455 -9.87 0.16 5.15
CA THR A 455 -10.49 1.48 4.99
C THR A 455 -11.08 1.66 3.60
N ARG A 456 -10.40 1.19 2.53
CA ARG A 456 -10.93 1.27 1.17
C ARG A 456 -12.21 0.45 1.02
N VAL A 457 -12.17 -0.84 1.35
CA VAL A 457 -13.32 -1.75 1.23
C VAL A 457 -14.51 -1.28 2.08
N SER A 458 -14.28 -0.81 3.31
CA SER A 458 -15.37 -0.30 4.15
C SER A 458 -16.02 0.97 3.57
N THR A 459 -15.21 1.89 3.06
CA THR A 459 -15.71 3.20 2.61
C THR A 459 -16.31 3.13 1.21
N GLU A 460 -15.71 2.41 0.25
CA GLU A 460 -16.33 2.17 -1.07
C GLU A 460 -17.67 1.44 -0.91
N GLY A 461 -17.71 0.38 -0.08
CA GLY A 461 -18.93 -0.37 0.22
C GLY A 461 -20.02 0.51 0.84
N ALA A 462 -19.67 1.39 1.79
CA ALA A 462 -20.59 2.34 2.41
C ALA A 462 -21.18 3.32 1.38
N ILE A 463 -20.32 3.96 0.57
CA ILE A 463 -20.73 4.95 -0.43
C ILE A 463 -21.70 4.32 -1.46
N VAL A 464 -21.35 3.14 -1.99
CA VAL A 464 -22.18 2.42 -2.97
C VAL A 464 -23.52 1.99 -2.36
N ALA A 465 -23.53 1.50 -1.12
CA ALA A 465 -24.76 1.09 -0.44
C ALA A 465 -25.69 2.27 -0.08
N MET A 466 -25.17 3.51 -0.08
CA MET A 466 -25.93 4.77 0.08
C MET A 466 -26.29 5.44 -1.25
N GLY A 467 -25.96 4.81 -2.39
CA GLY A 467 -26.28 5.26 -3.75
C GLY A 467 -25.29 6.25 -4.36
N GLY A 468 -24.15 6.50 -3.71
CA GLY A 468 -23.09 7.39 -4.20
C GLY A 468 -22.05 6.70 -5.07
N TYR A 469 -21.12 7.50 -5.61
CA TYR A 469 -19.97 7.01 -6.38
C TYR A 469 -18.65 7.26 -5.62
N PRO A 470 -17.89 6.21 -5.25
CA PRO A 470 -16.57 6.39 -4.66
C PRO A 470 -15.52 6.66 -5.76
N LEU A 471 -14.85 7.81 -5.68
CA LEU A 471 -13.71 8.16 -6.52
C LEU A 471 -12.42 7.92 -5.73
N PHE A 472 -11.81 6.75 -5.90
CA PHE A 472 -10.51 6.44 -5.29
C PHE A 472 -9.38 7.21 -5.98
N LEU A 473 -8.53 7.87 -5.19
CA LEU A 473 -7.38 8.63 -5.63
C LEU A 473 -6.19 8.30 -4.68
N GLY A 474 -5.37 7.35 -5.08
CA GLY A 474 -4.14 6.96 -4.38
C GLY A 474 -2.97 7.91 -4.65
N SER A 475 -1.85 7.65 -4.00
CA SER A 475 -0.59 8.39 -4.18
C SER A 475 -0.05 8.39 -5.62
N SER A 476 -0.35 7.36 -6.42
CA SER A 476 0.02 7.29 -7.84
C SER A 476 -0.99 8.02 -8.76
N ASP A 477 -2.19 8.37 -8.26
CA ASP A 477 -3.27 8.96 -9.05
C ASP A 477 -3.29 10.50 -8.98
N ILE A 478 -2.87 11.08 -7.85
CA ILE A 478 -2.89 12.53 -7.60
C ILE A 478 -1.61 13.05 -6.93
N GLN A 479 -1.18 14.25 -7.33
CA GLN A 479 0.12 14.82 -7.01
C GLN A 479 0.12 15.68 -5.74
N LEU A 480 -0.58 15.21 -4.69
CA LEU A 480 -0.77 15.91 -3.40
C LEU A 480 0.57 16.37 -2.80
N GLY A 481 0.83 17.69 -2.84
CA GLY A 481 2.04 18.28 -2.26
C GLY A 481 3.32 18.06 -3.06
N VAL A 482 3.25 17.45 -4.26
CA VAL A 482 4.42 17.18 -5.12
C VAL A 482 4.50 18.24 -6.24
N ASN A 483 3.47 18.29 -7.10
CA ASN A 483 3.40 19.22 -8.23
C ASN A 483 2.25 20.24 -8.10
N GLU A 484 1.32 20.01 -7.17
CA GLU A 484 0.21 20.92 -6.86
C GLU A 484 0.18 21.17 -5.34
N SER A 485 -0.13 22.41 -4.94
CA SER A 485 -0.20 22.75 -3.52
C SER A 485 -1.45 22.14 -2.88
N LEU A 486 -1.36 21.76 -1.60
CA LEU A 486 -2.51 21.20 -0.88
C LEU A 486 -3.72 22.14 -0.85
N TYR A 487 -3.48 23.46 -0.88
CA TYR A 487 -4.52 24.49 -1.01
C TYR A 487 -5.24 24.40 -2.37
N ASP A 488 -4.49 24.31 -3.47
CA ASP A 488 -5.05 24.23 -4.82
C ASP A 488 -5.79 22.90 -5.00
N THR A 489 -5.18 21.77 -4.63
CA THR A 489 -5.81 20.45 -4.66
C THR A 489 -7.10 20.43 -3.83
N SER A 490 -7.10 21.05 -2.65
CA SER A 490 -8.30 21.18 -1.81
C SER A 490 -9.42 21.92 -2.54
N LYS A 491 -9.13 23.08 -3.14
CA LYS A 491 -10.12 23.89 -3.88
C LYS A 491 -10.61 23.21 -5.15
N VAL A 492 -9.71 22.60 -5.91
CA VAL A 492 -10.05 21.87 -7.15
C VAL A 492 -10.95 20.68 -6.82
N ILE A 493 -10.54 19.78 -5.91
CA ILE A 493 -11.31 18.58 -5.58
C ILE A 493 -12.66 18.95 -4.93
N SER A 494 -12.69 19.85 -3.95
CA SER A 494 -13.93 20.22 -3.26
C SER A 494 -14.98 20.86 -4.18
N SER A 495 -14.58 21.47 -5.29
CA SER A 495 -15.50 21.99 -6.31
C SER A 495 -16.19 20.90 -7.16
N MET A 496 -15.67 19.67 -7.17
CA MET A 496 -16.10 18.58 -8.06
C MET A 496 -16.76 17.38 -7.36
N VAL A 497 -16.70 17.32 -6.03
CA VAL A 497 -17.23 16.20 -5.23
C VAL A 497 -18.12 16.70 -4.08
N ALA A 498 -18.93 15.82 -3.49
CA ALA A 498 -19.82 16.17 -2.38
C ALA A 498 -19.19 15.97 -0.99
N GLY A 499 -18.02 15.36 -0.92
CA GLY A 499 -17.28 15.08 0.31
C GLY A 499 -15.96 14.39 0.01
N ILE A 500 -15.03 14.47 0.95
CA ILE A 500 -13.67 13.91 0.84
C ILE A 500 -13.43 12.99 2.04
N VAL A 501 -12.92 11.77 1.80
CA VAL A 501 -12.43 10.84 2.82
C VAL A 501 -10.94 10.66 2.62
N ALA A 502 -10.12 11.25 3.48
CA ALA A 502 -8.67 11.32 3.26
C ALA A 502 -7.88 10.55 4.33
N ARG A 503 -6.90 9.76 3.87
CA ARG A 503 -5.88 9.08 4.66
C ARG A 503 -4.52 9.70 4.34
N VAL A 504 -3.97 10.43 5.31
CA VAL A 504 -2.74 11.21 5.18
C VAL A 504 -1.66 10.70 6.12
N GLY A 505 -0.44 11.26 6.04
CA GLY A 505 0.57 11.12 7.08
C GLY A 505 0.29 12.12 8.22
N PRO A 506 0.91 13.32 8.21
CA PRO A 506 0.70 14.35 9.21
C PRO A 506 -0.76 14.74 9.45
N HIS A 507 -1.16 14.90 10.72
CA HIS A 507 -2.46 15.51 11.07
C HIS A 507 -2.62 16.93 10.50
N LYS A 508 -1.51 17.64 10.28
CA LYS A 508 -1.52 18.96 9.64
C LYS A 508 -2.15 18.92 8.23
N ASP A 509 -1.88 17.87 7.45
CA ASP A 509 -2.34 17.80 6.05
C ASP A 509 -3.86 17.65 5.98
N ILE A 510 -4.44 16.81 6.85
CA ILE A 510 -5.90 16.66 6.92
C ILE A 510 -6.57 17.93 7.48
N ALA A 511 -5.90 18.67 8.37
CA ALA A 511 -6.39 19.95 8.88
C ALA A 511 -6.35 21.07 7.84
N ASP A 512 -5.27 21.19 7.06
CA ASP A 512 -5.14 22.15 5.96
C ASP A 512 -6.13 21.83 4.81
N LEU A 513 -6.24 20.55 4.43
CA LEU A 513 -7.25 20.08 3.47
C LEU A 513 -8.67 20.38 3.93
N ALA A 514 -8.97 20.18 5.22
CA ALA A 514 -10.28 20.52 5.79
C ALA A 514 -10.55 22.02 5.80
N LYS A 515 -9.54 22.84 6.15
CA LYS A 515 -9.62 24.30 6.25
C LYS A 515 -10.01 24.97 4.93
N ASP A 516 -9.41 24.53 3.82
CA ASP A 516 -9.56 25.18 2.52
C ASP A 516 -10.57 24.46 1.60
N SER A 517 -11.19 23.35 2.04
CA SER A 517 -12.22 22.61 1.29
C SER A 517 -13.62 23.21 1.48
N ASP A 518 -14.37 23.35 0.39
CA ASP A 518 -15.77 23.82 0.43
C ASP A 518 -16.78 22.68 0.75
N VAL A 519 -16.31 21.44 0.94
CA VAL A 519 -17.10 20.25 1.31
C VAL A 519 -16.52 19.48 2.52
N PRO A 520 -17.29 18.61 3.20
CA PRO A 520 -16.82 17.88 4.37
C PRO A 520 -15.60 17.00 4.09
N VAL A 521 -14.57 17.11 4.95
CA VAL A 521 -13.33 16.32 4.90
C VAL A 521 -13.25 15.39 6.11
N ILE A 522 -13.23 14.08 5.84
CA ILE A 522 -13.25 13.00 6.82
C ILE A 522 -11.84 12.39 6.94
N ASN A 523 -11.22 12.54 8.12
CA ASN A 523 -10.00 11.82 8.48
C ASN A 523 -10.27 10.31 8.55
N ALA A 524 -9.77 9.58 7.57
CA ALA A 524 -9.84 8.13 7.52
C ALA A 524 -8.71 7.46 8.32
N LEU A 525 -7.55 8.14 8.44
CA LEU A 525 -6.42 7.90 9.36
C LEU A 525 -5.36 8.99 9.10
N CYS A 526 -4.77 9.54 10.16
CA CYS A 526 -3.49 10.27 10.12
C CYS A 526 -2.56 9.74 11.24
N ASP A 527 -1.35 10.28 11.35
CA ASP A 527 -0.35 9.98 12.38
C ASP A 527 -0.91 10.02 13.83
N THR A 528 -1.85 10.94 14.10
CA THR A 528 -2.33 11.27 15.44
C THR A 528 -3.74 10.74 15.73
N TYR A 529 -4.61 10.58 14.72
CA TYR A 529 -6.04 10.25 14.94
C TYR A 529 -6.59 9.24 13.92
N HIS A 530 -7.47 8.35 14.38
CA HIS A 530 -8.21 7.37 13.59
C HIS A 530 -9.70 7.27 14.00
N PRO A 531 -10.50 8.36 13.87
CA PRO A 531 -11.81 8.46 14.52
C PRO A 531 -12.85 7.45 13.99
N MET A 532 -12.74 7.05 12.72
CA MET A 532 -13.62 6.04 12.11
C MET A 532 -13.43 4.62 12.70
N GLN A 533 -12.26 4.33 13.28
CA GLN A 533 -12.02 3.07 14.00
C GLN A 533 -12.81 3.07 15.30
N ILE A 534 -12.75 4.15 16.08
CA ILE A 534 -13.38 4.20 17.41
C ILE A 534 -14.91 4.12 17.36
N VAL A 535 -15.54 4.64 16.30
CA VAL A 535 -16.97 4.42 16.05
C VAL A 535 -17.27 2.94 15.77
N ALA A 536 -16.40 2.23 15.04
CA ALA A 536 -16.52 0.78 14.83
C ALA A 536 -16.26 -0.02 16.12
N ASP A 537 -15.28 0.39 16.93
CA ASP A 537 -14.92 -0.27 18.18
C ASP A 537 -16.08 -0.22 19.18
N PHE A 538 -16.60 0.98 19.44
CA PHE A 538 -17.72 1.14 20.35
C PHE A 538 -19.02 0.58 19.79
N ALA A 539 -19.22 0.54 18.46
CA ALA A 539 -20.34 -0.20 17.87
C ALA A 539 -20.22 -1.71 18.15
N THR A 540 -19.01 -2.25 18.08
CA THR A 540 -18.72 -3.66 18.41
C THR A 540 -19.02 -3.97 19.87
N LEU A 541 -18.62 -3.08 20.79
CA LEU A 541 -18.94 -3.23 22.23
C LEU A 541 -20.44 -3.07 22.50
N SER A 542 -21.11 -2.08 21.91
CA SER A 542 -22.57 -1.87 22.02
C SER A 542 -23.34 -3.12 21.58
N GLN A 543 -23.00 -3.66 20.41
CA GLN A 543 -23.60 -4.89 19.86
C GLN A 543 -23.34 -6.10 20.75
N THR A 544 -22.09 -6.31 21.15
CA THR A 544 -21.67 -7.47 21.97
C THR A 544 -22.35 -7.49 23.33
N LEU A 545 -22.54 -6.32 23.95
CA LEU A 545 -23.17 -6.19 25.26
C LEU A 545 -24.71 -6.05 25.19
N GLY A 546 -25.29 -5.91 23.98
CA GLY A 546 -26.72 -5.66 23.80
C GLY A 546 -27.19 -4.31 24.33
N ARG A 547 -26.33 -3.29 24.25
CA ARG A 547 -26.51 -1.95 24.84
C ARG A 547 -26.56 -0.86 23.77
N ARG A 548 -26.99 0.34 24.15
CA ARG A 548 -26.69 1.58 23.43
C ARG A 548 -25.32 2.14 23.84
N ALA A 549 -24.72 3.00 23.03
CA ALA A 549 -23.41 3.60 23.27
C ALA A 549 -23.36 4.35 24.62
N SER A 550 -24.44 5.08 24.94
CA SER A 550 -24.64 5.78 26.22
C SER A 550 -24.72 4.86 27.46
N GLN A 551 -24.84 3.54 27.25
CA GLN A 551 -24.90 2.52 28.31
C GLN A 551 -23.60 1.69 28.40
N LEU A 552 -22.55 2.09 27.67
CA LEU A 552 -21.18 1.60 27.86
C LEU A 552 -20.50 2.24 29.10
N HIS A 553 -21.13 3.25 29.72
CA HIS A 553 -20.72 3.87 30.97
C HIS A 553 -20.31 2.84 32.04
N GLY A 554 -19.17 3.08 32.68
CA GLY A 554 -18.61 2.22 33.73
C GLY A 554 -17.87 0.97 33.25
N LEU A 555 -17.88 0.65 31.94
CA LEU A 555 -17.07 -0.42 31.37
C LEU A 555 -15.57 -0.13 31.57
N LYS A 556 -14.75 -1.16 31.82
CA LYS A 556 -13.28 -1.01 31.83
C LYS A 556 -12.62 -1.61 30.58
N ILE A 557 -11.92 -0.76 29.83
CA ILE A 557 -10.96 -1.12 28.79
C ILE A 557 -9.54 -1.17 29.38
N ALA A 558 -8.75 -2.16 28.98
CA ALA A 558 -7.31 -2.19 29.18
C ALA A 558 -6.60 -2.19 27.81
N TRP A 559 -5.79 -1.17 27.56
CA TRP A 559 -4.86 -1.15 26.43
C TRP A 559 -3.51 -1.70 26.86
N VAL A 560 -2.92 -2.59 26.05
CA VAL A 560 -1.58 -3.14 26.26
C VAL A 560 -0.85 -3.06 24.92
N GLY A 561 0.13 -2.18 24.77
CA GLY A 561 0.82 -1.97 23.50
C GLY A 561 1.43 -0.59 23.35
N ASP A 562 1.48 -0.07 22.12
CA ASP A 562 2.11 1.22 21.79
C ASP A 562 1.16 2.39 22.05
N ALA A 563 1.70 3.60 22.18
CA ALA A 563 0.92 4.83 22.26
C ALA A 563 0.72 5.43 20.85
N ASN A 564 -0.34 5.02 20.16
CA ASN A 564 -0.61 5.40 18.78
C ASN A 564 -1.97 6.09 18.56
N ASN A 565 -2.26 6.47 17.32
CA ASN A 565 -3.49 7.14 16.90
C ASN A 565 -4.80 6.43 17.29
N VAL A 566 -4.82 5.10 17.33
CA VAL A 566 -5.99 4.31 17.78
C VAL A 566 -6.17 4.48 19.28
N LEU A 567 -5.10 4.36 20.08
CA LEU A 567 -5.16 4.63 21.52
C LEU A 567 -5.65 6.05 21.82
N PHE A 568 -5.18 7.05 21.07
CA PHE A 568 -5.46 8.45 21.34
C PHE A 568 -6.97 8.76 21.20
N ASP A 569 -7.58 8.43 20.05
CA ASP A 569 -9.03 8.59 19.90
C ASP A 569 -9.81 7.63 20.82
N MET A 570 -9.30 6.42 21.12
CA MET A 570 -9.96 5.50 22.05
C MET A 570 -10.05 6.09 23.45
N CYS A 571 -8.99 6.74 23.94
CA CYS A 571 -9.01 7.42 25.24
C CYS A 571 -10.00 8.59 25.26
N ILE A 572 -10.01 9.42 24.22
CA ILE A 572 -10.92 10.58 24.13
C ILE A 572 -12.38 10.12 24.02
N GLY A 573 -12.64 9.09 23.22
CA GLY A 573 -13.97 8.49 23.07
C GLY A 573 -14.45 7.77 24.34
N ALA A 574 -13.56 7.02 25.01
CA ALA A 574 -13.86 6.35 26.27
C ALA A 574 -14.24 7.36 27.35
N ARG A 575 -13.45 8.45 27.49
CA ARG A 575 -13.74 9.58 28.37
C ARG A 575 -15.16 10.12 28.18
N LYS A 576 -15.58 10.32 26.92
CA LYS A 576 -16.90 10.84 26.53
C LYS A 576 -18.05 9.88 26.83
N LEU A 577 -17.86 8.58 26.62
CA LEU A 577 -18.89 7.56 26.89
C LEU A 577 -18.92 7.07 28.35
N GLY A 578 -18.10 7.65 29.24
CA GLY A 578 -18.02 7.23 30.64
C GLY A 578 -17.30 5.90 30.86
N ILE A 579 -16.49 5.48 29.89
CA ILE A 579 -15.70 4.24 29.92
C ILE A 579 -14.37 4.53 30.64
N HIS A 580 -13.96 3.63 31.53
CA HIS A 580 -12.65 3.69 32.19
C HIS A 580 -11.60 2.98 31.34
N ILE A 581 -10.46 3.62 31.09
CA ILE A 581 -9.34 3.04 30.34
C ILE A 581 -8.07 2.97 31.20
N SER A 582 -7.42 1.82 31.20
CA SER A 582 -6.09 1.62 31.76
C SER A 582 -5.11 1.27 30.66
N VAL A 583 -3.99 1.99 30.58
CA VAL A 583 -3.04 1.93 29.46
C VAL A 583 -1.70 1.42 29.97
N ALA A 584 -1.25 0.28 29.48
CA ALA A 584 0.11 -0.20 29.64
C ALA A 584 0.92 0.04 28.36
N THR A 585 1.94 0.89 28.46
CA THR A 585 2.93 1.17 27.40
C THR A 585 4.35 0.95 27.95
N PRO A 586 5.33 0.52 27.13
CA PRO A 586 6.73 0.46 27.56
C PRO A 586 7.28 1.84 27.94
N VAL A 587 8.34 1.85 28.77
CA VAL A 587 8.97 3.11 29.19
C VAL A 587 9.57 3.84 27.98
N GLY A 588 9.18 5.09 27.78
CA GLY A 588 9.56 5.90 26.61
C GLY A 588 8.59 5.79 25.41
N TYR A 589 7.50 5.03 25.56
CA TYR A 589 6.43 4.85 24.57
C TYR A 589 5.06 5.28 25.14
N GLU A 590 5.04 6.21 26.12
CA GLU A 590 3.81 6.71 26.75
C GLU A 590 3.04 7.73 25.89
N ILE A 591 1.78 7.99 26.26
CA ILE A 591 0.93 9.00 25.63
C ILE A 591 1.62 10.38 25.69
N PRO A 592 1.82 11.09 24.55
CA PRO A 592 2.41 12.42 24.54
C PRO A 592 1.59 13.43 25.36
N GLN A 593 2.25 14.39 26.02
CA GLN A 593 1.56 15.31 26.94
C GLN A 593 0.43 16.10 26.28
N ALA A 594 0.60 16.55 25.04
CA ALA A 594 -0.45 17.24 24.29
C ALA A 594 -1.73 16.40 24.16
N ILE A 595 -1.60 15.08 23.96
CA ILE A 595 -2.73 14.15 23.88
C ILE A 595 -3.35 13.92 25.25
N ARG A 596 -2.55 13.83 26.33
CA ARG A 596 -3.09 13.79 27.70
C ARG A 596 -3.94 15.02 28.03
N ASP A 597 -3.50 16.19 27.59
CA ASP A 597 -4.21 17.45 27.80
C ASP A 597 -5.56 17.45 27.03
N GLU A 598 -5.59 16.89 25.81
CA GLU A 598 -6.83 16.71 25.03
C GLU A 598 -7.78 15.68 25.62
N ILE A 599 -7.29 14.53 26.09
CA ILE A 599 -8.08 13.53 26.81
C ILE A 599 -8.67 14.13 28.09
N SER A 600 -7.89 14.95 28.80
CA SER A 600 -8.33 15.62 30.04
C SER A 600 -9.37 16.72 29.77
N ALA A 601 -9.25 17.43 28.66
CA ALA A 601 -10.20 18.45 28.22
C ALA A 601 -11.51 17.86 27.64
N ALA A 602 -11.54 16.58 27.32
CA ALA A 602 -12.72 15.93 26.77
C ALA A 602 -13.86 15.82 27.82
N PRO A 603 -15.10 16.23 27.46
CA PRO A 603 -16.26 16.12 28.33
C PRO A 603 -16.61 14.65 28.60
N GLY A 604 -17.21 14.39 29.75
CA GLY A 604 -17.57 13.04 30.24
C GLY A 604 -16.97 12.77 31.62
N ASP A 605 -17.11 11.52 32.10
CA ASP A 605 -16.63 11.09 33.43
C ASP A 605 -15.77 9.81 33.40
N GLY A 606 -15.51 9.23 32.21
CA GLY A 606 -14.57 8.12 32.03
C GLY A 606 -13.16 8.50 32.48
N THR A 607 -12.36 7.55 32.97
CA THR A 607 -11.05 7.84 33.58
C THR A 607 -9.90 7.21 32.80
N LEU A 608 -8.74 7.88 32.77
CA LEU A 608 -7.49 7.35 32.25
C LEU A 608 -6.56 6.97 33.41
N ARG A 609 -5.95 5.79 33.35
CA ARG A 609 -4.82 5.37 34.20
C ARG A 609 -3.68 4.85 33.33
N GLU A 610 -2.57 5.56 33.29
CA GLU A 610 -1.34 5.08 32.64
C GLU A 610 -0.49 4.22 33.60
N THR A 611 0.25 3.26 33.05
CA THR A 611 1.20 2.38 33.74
C THR A 611 2.21 1.83 32.73
N ASN A 612 3.33 1.29 33.21
CA ASN A 612 4.28 0.51 32.41
C ASN A 612 4.19 -1.00 32.70
N GLU A 613 3.10 -1.46 33.33
CA GLU A 613 2.92 -2.86 33.75
C GLU A 613 1.62 -3.43 33.17
N PRO A 614 1.68 -4.32 32.16
CA PRO A 614 0.50 -4.94 31.53
C PRO A 614 -0.47 -5.57 32.54
N LEU A 615 0.05 -6.25 33.56
CA LEU A 615 -0.75 -6.91 34.59
C LEU A 615 -1.57 -5.94 35.44
N GLU A 616 -1.11 -4.70 35.64
CA GLU A 616 -1.86 -3.66 36.35
C GLU A 616 -2.93 -3.00 35.46
N ALA A 617 -2.71 -2.93 34.14
CA ALA A 617 -3.71 -2.41 33.21
C ALA A 617 -4.90 -3.37 33.09
N VAL A 618 -4.67 -4.66 32.85
CA VAL A 618 -5.74 -5.67 32.61
C VAL A 618 -6.58 -6.02 33.85
N LYS A 619 -6.15 -5.61 35.05
CA LYS A 619 -6.83 -5.88 36.32
C LYS A 619 -8.27 -5.40 36.34
N SER A 620 -9.21 -6.33 36.48
CA SER A 620 -10.66 -6.11 36.40
C SER A 620 -11.14 -5.47 35.09
N ALA A 621 -10.42 -5.67 33.99
CA ALA A 621 -10.85 -5.22 32.66
C ALA A 621 -11.96 -6.10 32.09
N ASP A 622 -12.92 -5.48 31.41
CA ASP A 622 -13.96 -6.13 30.62
C ASP A 622 -13.51 -6.36 29.17
N VAL A 623 -12.62 -5.49 28.67
CA VAL A 623 -12.07 -5.55 27.32
C VAL A 623 -10.56 -5.36 27.39
N ILE A 624 -9.81 -6.19 26.67
CA ILE A 624 -8.37 -6.01 26.45
C ILE A 624 -8.15 -5.69 24.97
N VAL A 625 -7.40 -4.63 24.70
CA VAL A 625 -7.12 -4.10 23.36
C VAL A 625 -5.60 -4.03 23.18
N THR A 626 -5.13 -4.41 21.99
CA THR A 626 -3.77 -4.14 21.50
C THR A 626 -3.85 -3.70 20.04
N ASP A 627 -2.78 -3.07 19.57
CA ASP A 627 -2.50 -2.84 18.16
C ASP A 627 -1.03 -3.17 17.87
N THR A 628 -0.62 -3.14 16.59
CA THR A 628 0.76 -3.37 16.15
C THR A 628 1.75 -2.53 16.95
N TRP A 629 2.81 -3.18 17.44
CA TRP A 629 3.89 -2.50 18.14
C TRP A 629 4.79 -1.71 17.20
N VAL A 630 4.73 -2.01 15.89
CA VAL A 630 5.46 -1.33 14.82
C VAL A 630 4.43 -0.80 13.84
N SER A 631 4.13 0.50 13.94
CA SER A 631 3.19 1.15 13.02
C SER A 631 3.82 1.41 11.65
N MET A 632 2.99 1.62 10.62
CA MET A 632 3.46 1.97 9.26
C MET A 632 4.27 3.29 9.26
N GLY A 633 5.56 3.23 8.96
CA GLY A 633 6.53 4.33 9.10
C GLY A 633 7.40 4.25 10.36
N GLN A 634 7.41 3.13 11.08
CA GLN A 634 8.28 2.84 12.22
C GLN A 634 9.12 1.57 12.02
N GLU A 635 9.20 1.05 10.79
CA GLU A 635 9.84 -0.22 10.45
C GLU A 635 11.32 -0.25 10.85
N ASP A 636 12.04 0.88 10.75
CA ASP A 636 13.42 1.05 11.23
C ASP A 636 13.57 0.83 12.76
N GLU A 637 12.52 1.07 13.54
CA GLU A 637 12.55 0.87 14.99
C GLU A 637 12.23 -0.58 15.42
N THR A 638 11.93 -1.49 14.49
CA THR A 638 11.39 -2.84 14.78
C THR A 638 12.14 -3.56 15.90
N GLN A 639 13.45 -3.74 15.81
CA GLN A 639 14.23 -4.49 16.81
C GLN A 639 14.26 -3.81 18.19
N LYS A 640 14.30 -2.48 18.22
CA LYS A 640 14.23 -1.67 19.45
C LYS A 640 12.87 -1.85 20.13
N ARG A 641 11.78 -1.80 19.34
CA ARG A 641 10.40 -2.02 19.79
C ARG A 641 10.18 -3.45 20.28
N LEU A 642 10.50 -4.48 19.50
CA LEU A 642 10.37 -5.88 19.93
C LEU A 642 11.07 -6.17 21.27
N LYS A 643 12.23 -5.55 21.52
CA LYS A 643 12.94 -5.65 22.79
C LYS A 643 12.26 -4.87 23.94
N ALA A 644 11.78 -3.66 23.69
CA ALA A 644 11.11 -2.83 24.70
C ALA A 644 9.72 -3.36 25.09
N PHE A 645 9.03 -4.00 24.14
CA PHE A 645 7.69 -4.57 24.30
C PHE A 645 7.71 -6.03 24.80
N ALA A 646 8.87 -6.55 25.20
CA ALA A 646 8.99 -7.88 25.79
C ALA A 646 8.08 -8.01 27.04
N GLY A 647 7.11 -8.92 26.98
CA GLY A 647 6.11 -9.12 28.03
C GLY A 647 4.77 -8.39 27.82
N TYR A 648 4.60 -7.66 26.70
CA TYR A 648 3.33 -7.00 26.35
C TYR A 648 2.39 -7.85 25.50
N GLN A 649 2.80 -9.06 25.07
CA GLN A 649 1.96 -9.96 24.27
C GLN A 649 0.70 -10.37 25.04
N VAL A 650 -0.48 -10.05 24.49
CA VAL A 650 -1.77 -10.43 25.06
C VAL A 650 -1.95 -11.95 24.96
N THR A 651 -2.15 -12.58 26.11
CA THR A 651 -2.35 -14.04 26.26
C THR A 651 -3.43 -14.31 27.31
N GLU A 652 -4.09 -15.48 27.25
CA GLU A 652 -4.98 -15.93 28.33
C GLU A 652 -4.25 -16.01 29.69
N GLU A 653 -2.95 -16.33 29.69
CA GLU A 653 -2.14 -16.33 30.91
C GLU A 653 -1.97 -14.92 31.50
N MET A 654 -1.66 -13.91 30.67
CA MET A 654 -1.57 -12.52 31.09
C MET A 654 -2.90 -12.03 31.67
N ALA A 655 -4.00 -12.22 30.94
CA ALA A 655 -5.33 -11.79 31.37
C ALA A 655 -5.71 -12.42 32.72
N LYS A 656 -5.46 -13.72 32.88
CA LYS A 656 -5.68 -14.46 34.13
C LYS A 656 -4.77 -14.00 35.28
N ARG A 657 -3.49 -13.73 35.02
CA ARG A 657 -2.50 -13.31 36.04
C ARG A 657 -2.73 -11.89 36.53
N GLY A 658 -3.09 -10.96 35.63
CA GLY A 658 -3.45 -9.59 36.01
C GLY A 658 -4.85 -9.49 36.63
N GLY A 659 -5.68 -10.51 36.45
CA GLY A 659 -7.01 -10.59 37.06
C GLY A 659 -8.07 -9.81 36.27
N ALA A 660 -8.08 -9.95 34.94
CA ALA A 660 -9.18 -9.51 34.09
C ALA A 660 -10.50 -10.22 34.46
N ASN A 661 -11.64 -9.62 34.11
CA ASN A 661 -12.95 -10.19 34.44
C ASN A 661 -13.17 -11.51 33.68
N GLN A 662 -13.90 -12.47 34.29
CA GLN A 662 -13.99 -13.84 33.76
C GLN A 662 -14.46 -13.91 32.29
N ASP A 663 -15.39 -13.03 31.90
CA ASP A 663 -16.01 -12.97 30.57
C ASP A 663 -15.37 -11.91 29.65
N TRP A 664 -14.14 -11.48 29.95
CA TRP A 664 -13.41 -10.46 29.20
C TRP A 664 -13.36 -10.73 27.68
N LYS A 665 -13.34 -9.65 26.90
CA LYS A 665 -13.29 -9.66 25.43
C LYS A 665 -12.01 -9.07 24.87
N PHE A 666 -11.61 -9.53 23.69
CA PHE A 666 -10.40 -9.10 22.99
C PHE A 666 -10.75 -8.31 21.72
N MET A 667 -10.02 -7.23 21.44
CA MET A 667 -10.17 -6.38 20.25
C MET A 667 -8.81 -5.97 19.67
N HIS A 668 -8.77 -5.78 18.34
CA HIS A 668 -7.57 -5.37 17.59
C HIS A 668 -7.96 -4.94 16.17
N CYS A 669 -7.60 -3.71 15.79
CA CYS A 669 -8.06 -3.02 14.58
C CYS A 669 -7.51 -3.53 13.23
N LEU A 670 -6.53 -4.44 13.24
CA LEU A 670 -5.83 -5.05 12.10
C LEU A 670 -4.94 -4.09 11.24
N PRO A 671 -3.77 -4.55 10.76
CA PRO A 671 -3.31 -5.94 10.70
C PRO A 671 -2.73 -6.41 12.04
N ARG A 672 -2.68 -7.72 12.24
CA ARG A 672 -2.16 -8.36 13.45
C ARG A 672 -0.92 -9.16 13.10
N HIS A 673 0.14 -9.04 13.89
CA HIS A 673 1.33 -9.87 13.80
C HIS A 673 1.31 -10.90 14.96
N LYS A 674 2.37 -11.69 15.16
CA LYS A 674 2.37 -12.73 16.21
C LYS A 674 2.79 -12.18 17.57
N GLU A 675 3.43 -11.02 17.55
CA GLU A 675 4.10 -10.38 18.65
C GLU A 675 3.10 -9.80 19.65
N GLU A 676 2.00 -9.18 19.18
CA GLU A 676 1.09 -8.41 20.04
C GLU A 676 0.08 -9.30 20.78
N VAL A 677 -0.31 -10.43 20.19
CA VAL A 677 -1.33 -11.33 20.73
C VAL A 677 -1.11 -12.77 20.28
N ALA A 678 -1.33 -13.73 21.18
CA ALA A 678 -1.26 -15.15 20.86
C ALA A 678 -2.48 -15.65 20.04
N ASP A 679 -2.28 -16.71 19.26
CA ASP A 679 -3.32 -17.26 18.37
C ASP A 679 -4.58 -17.74 19.13
N ASP A 680 -4.43 -18.23 20.37
CA ASP A 680 -5.52 -18.73 21.20
C ASP A 680 -6.46 -17.61 21.68
N VAL A 681 -5.93 -16.42 21.96
CA VAL A 681 -6.72 -15.20 22.20
C VAL A 681 -7.31 -14.67 20.89
N PHE A 682 -6.48 -14.51 19.85
CA PHE A 682 -6.86 -13.83 18.62
C PHE A 682 -7.95 -14.56 17.82
N TYR A 683 -7.92 -15.90 17.79
CA TYR A 683 -8.93 -16.74 17.15
C TYR A 683 -9.93 -17.38 18.14
N GLY A 684 -9.80 -17.12 19.44
CA GLY A 684 -10.64 -17.70 20.49
C GLY A 684 -12.01 -17.04 20.66
N GLU A 685 -12.87 -17.64 21.49
CA GLU A 685 -14.26 -17.20 21.75
C GLU A 685 -14.39 -15.80 22.41
N ARG A 686 -13.27 -15.22 22.85
CA ARG A 686 -13.19 -13.86 23.39
C ARG A 686 -12.99 -12.79 22.32
N SER A 687 -12.50 -13.19 21.15
CA SER A 687 -12.10 -12.28 20.07
C SER A 687 -13.30 -11.64 19.39
N LEU A 688 -13.27 -10.31 19.32
CA LEU A 688 -14.23 -9.49 18.58
C LEU A 688 -13.62 -8.94 17.28
N VAL A 689 -12.39 -9.32 16.92
CA VAL A 689 -11.59 -8.75 15.82
C VAL A 689 -12.32 -8.77 14.46
N PHE A 690 -13.01 -9.87 14.12
CA PHE A 690 -13.74 -9.95 12.85
C PHE A 690 -15.06 -9.15 12.87
N PRO A 691 -15.90 -9.20 13.92
CA PRO A 691 -16.99 -8.24 14.12
C PRO A 691 -16.55 -6.77 14.08
N GLU A 692 -15.41 -6.43 14.70
CA GLU A 692 -14.79 -5.11 14.70
C GLU A 692 -14.40 -4.66 13.28
N ALA A 693 -13.73 -5.54 12.53
CA ALA A 693 -13.40 -5.29 11.13
C ALA A 693 -14.65 -5.13 10.23
N GLU A 694 -15.74 -5.86 10.47
CA GLU A 694 -17.02 -5.64 9.78
C GLU A 694 -17.63 -4.27 10.15
N ASN A 695 -17.58 -3.88 11.43
CA ASN A 695 -18.13 -2.63 11.92
C ASN A 695 -17.47 -1.37 11.34
N ARG A 696 -16.30 -1.49 10.69
CA ARG A 696 -15.71 -0.44 9.84
C ARG A 696 -16.66 0.01 8.72
N LEU A 697 -17.40 -0.91 8.10
CA LEU A 697 -18.40 -0.59 7.07
C LEU A 697 -19.53 0.26 7.66
N TRP A 698 -20.13 -0.20 8.75
CA TRP A 698 -21.29 0.44 9.37
C TRP A 698 -20.94 1.80 10.03
N SER A 699 -19.73 1.91 10.58
CA SER A 699 -19.10 3.17 10.99
C SER A 699 -18.99 4.15 9.82
N ALA A 700 -18.44 3.71 8.68
CA ALA A 700 -18.31 4.57 7.49
C ALA A 700 -19.67 5.07 6.98
N MET A 701 -20.70 4.20 6.98
CA MET A 701 -22.06 4.62 6.64
C MET A 701 -22.60 5.68 7.60
N SER A 702 -22.44 5.51 8.92
CA SER A 702 -22.92 6.50 9.89
C SER A 702 -22.20 7.83 9.81
N VAL A 703 -20.89 7.83 9.54
CA VAL A 703 -20.11 9.07 9.40
C VAL A 703 -20.47 9.79 8.11
N LEU A 704 -20.60 9.07 6.99
CA LEU A 704 -21.02 9.66 5.71
C LEU A 704 -22.46 10.20 5.75
N ASP A 705 -23.37 9.50 6.43
CA ASP A 705 -24.77 9.94 6.55
C ASP A 705 -24.85 11.23 7.37
N ALA A 706 -24.22 11.25 8.55
CA ALA A 706 -24.15 12.43 9.42
C ALA A 706 -23.51 13.64 8.72
N PHE A 707 -22.28 13.50 8.22
CA PHE A 707 -21.48 14.65 7.78
C PHE A 707 -21.70 15.05 6.33
N VAL A 708 -22.05 14.13 5.43
CA VAL A 708 -22.24 14.42 3.99
C VAL A 708 -23.72 14.46 3.61
N ALA A 709 -24.51 13.44 3.95
CA ALA A 709 -25.92 13.42 3.57
C ALA A 709 -26.74 14.47 4.35
N ASN A 710 -26.55 14.52 5.67
CA ASN A 710 -27.26 15.39 6.62
C ASN A 710 -26.48 16.66 7.01
N ALA A 711 -25.41 16.99 6.28
CA ALA A 711 -24.64 18.24 6.42
C ALA A 711 -24.16 18.58 7.84
N GLY A 712 -23.80 17.55 8.63
CA GLY A 712 -23.32 17.69 10.00
C GLY A 712 -24.40 17.62 11.09
N VAL A 713 -25.67 17.41 10.72
CA VAL A 713 -26.74 17.08 11.66
C VAL A 713 -26.66 15.61 12.02
N ILE A 714 -26.46 15.30 13.31
CA ILE A 714 -26.29 13.95 13.83
C ILE A 714 -27.56 13.54 14.59
N ASP A 715 -28.59 13.16 13.82
CA ASP A 715 -29.88 12.71 14.35
C ASP A 715 -29.91 11.19 14.61
N ASP A 716 -30.87 10.74 15.40
CA ASP A 716 -31.27 9.32 15.51
C ASP A 716 -31.67 8.77 14.12
N ALA A 717 -31.02 7.68 13.70
CA ALA A 717 -31.41 6.96 12.50
C ALA A 717 -32.88 6.51 12.63
N LYS A 718 -33.75 7.05 11.75
CA LYS A 718 -35.21 6.90 11.85
C LYS A 718 -35.62 5.43 11.86
N GLN A 719 -36.23 5.00 12.97
CA GLN A 719 -36.71 3.63 13.20
C GLN A 719 -37.93 3.29 12.32
#